data_AF-A0A0H4XMB5-F1
#
_entry.id   AF-A0A0H4XMB5-F1
#
_cell.length_a   1.000
_cell.length_b   1.000
_cell.length_c   1.000
_cell.angle_alpha   90.00
_cell.angle_beta   90.00
_cell.angle_gamma   90.00
#
_symmetry.space_group_name_H-M   'P 1'
#
loop_
_entity.id
_entity.type
_entity.pdbx_description
1 polymer ?
#
loop_
_entity_poly.entity_id
_entity_poly.type
_entity_poly.pdbx_seq_one_letter_code
_entity_poly.pdbx_strand_id
1 'polypeptide(L)'
;MTTNLSIRRVVLYKHGVGYFERRGKVSGNDTLHLDFKARDMNDVLKSLTVLDLSGGSVSAVSYDSTKPLEQLLAEATIRIPEDGSLTALLGQIKGARVRVRVGGAQVEGSIIGLDSLAVAAGETSLMRPFLSLLVGASLRTFDILDVSELEFLDEAVRKDLEFYLATVLSSYKKDSKRMAILTSGEGERELFVSYVVESPVWKTSYRILLDEGEPPLLQGWALVDNTGDEDWVDVKLSLIAGLPVSFVHDLYNPRYMQRPVVEVKTEAAAAPVIPEESFGGSMDMMMAEAAAPVMPAAAAPMPAPRRARAEKAHAVAVAGGPGRGGPKLREVMEQSAVTTLTKEVGDLFEYGVDRPVTVHRNQSALVPILHKPFEGKRVLLYNRATREKNPMACIELKNTTGLTLEGGPVTVSEDERYVGEAMLDTMKPNDRRFVPYAVELGCVMSIEDRVEDGPVFRVVVNSGMLVAEYFHLRRTTYIARNKAPRPQVLFVEHPRTGWELAKDAPEPTETTDGFWRFKRELAAGSQDTLSITERTRGQRQYLISSMGLDQVSYFVSQRFIDEKMTAALKEVIAQREQVDALAKDEQRLQDERNQLFRDQERIRSNIESLKSGASQRELAERFVAKLNEQEDRLEAIAAELEKLAKQRQEAQKTLNRRIQGLSFSADL
;
A
#
# COMPACT_ATOMS: atom_id res chain seq x y z
N MET A 1 -27.90 -27.87 42.66
CA MET A 1 -26.53 -27.32 42.54
C MET A 1 -26.32 -27.07 41.07
N THR A 2 -26.02 -25.84 40.64
CA THR A 2 -25.76 -25.53 39.24
C THR A 2 -24.46 -26.21 38.82
N THR A 3 -24.59 -27.26 38.02
CA THR A 3 -23.48 -27.90 37.32
C THR A 3 -22.82 -26.86 36.40
N ASN A 4 -21.64 -26.37 36.79
CA ASN A 4 -21.00 -25.23 36.13
C ASN A 4 -19.91 -25.71 35.15
N LEU A 5 -20.05 -25.39 33.87
CA LEU A 5 -19.08 -25.69 32.81
C LEU A 5 -18.00 -24.59 32.79
N SER A 6 -16.99 -24.73 33.64
CA SER A 6 -15.86 -23.78 33.73
C SER A 6 -14.92 -23.87 32.52
N ILE A 7 -14.41 -22.73 32.04
CA ILE A 7 -13.33 -22.66 31.04
C ILE A 7 -12.04 -23.22 31.68
N ARG A 8 -11.36 -24.13 30.98
CA ARG A 8 -10.11 -24.78 31.42
C ARG A 8 -8.94 -24.52 30.49
N ARG A 9 -9.21 -24.29 29.20
CA ARG A 9 -8.18 -23.96 28.22
C ARG A 9 -8.67 -22.86 27.29
N VAL A 10 -7.77 -21.92 27.01
CA VAL A 10 -7.97 -20.85 26.02
C VAL A 10 -6.81 -20.90 25.04
N VAL A 11 -7.14 -20.92 23.75
CA VAL A 11 -6.15 -20.87 22.67
C VAL A 11 -6.48 -19.68 21.79
N LEU A 12 -5.58 -18.69 21.71
CA LEU A 12 -5.81 -17.47 20.94
C LEU A 12 -4.99 -17.46 19.65
N TYR A 13 -5.61 -17.03 18.56
CA TYR A 13 -5.00 -17.03 17.24
C TYR A 13 -4.88 -15.61 16.66
N LYS A 14 -3.89 -15.42 15.77
CA LYS A 14 -3.65 -14.12 15.11
C LYS A 14 -4.72 -13.67 14.11
N HIS A 15 -5.63 -14.56 13.71
CA HIS A 15 -6.71 -14.26 12.77
C HIS A 15 -8.01 -13.80 13.46
N GLY A 16 -7.96 -13.44 14.75
CA GLY A 16 -9.09 -12.84 15.48
C GLY A 16 -10.05 -13.85 16.10
N VAL A 17 -9.55 -15.02 16.44
CA VAL A 17 -10.36 -16.14 16.89
C VAL A 17 -9.77 -16.74 18.16
N GLY A 18 -10.63 -17.11 19.10
CA GLY A 18 -10.28 -17.85 20.31
C GLY A 18 -10.97 -19.21 20.32
N TYR A 19 -10.23 -20.27 20.63
CA TYR A 19 -10.75 -21.61 20.91
C TYR A 19 -10.78 -21.83 22.41
N PHE A 20 -11.95 -22.23 22.91
CA PHE A 20 -12.22 -22.38 24.34
C PHE A 20 -12.60 -23.82 24.62
N GLU A 21 -11.96 -24.42 25.63
CA GLU A 21 -12.36 -25.72 26.18
C GLU A 21 -12.94 -25.50 27.58
N ARG A 22 -14.13 -26.05 27.79
CA ARG A 22 -14.83 -26.10 29.07
C ARG A 22 -14.90 -27.53 29.57
N ARG A 23 -14.82 -27.68 30.90
CA ARG A 23 -15.09 -28.94 31.60
C ARG A 23 -16.00 -28.70 32.78
N GLY A 24 -16.90 -29.65 33.00
CA GLY A 24 -17.84 -29.64 34.12
C GLY A 24 -18.42 -31.03 34.32
N LYS A 25 -19.12 -31.21 35.44
CA LYS A 25 -19.80 -32.46 35.74
C LYS A 25 -21.30 -32.32 35.52
N VAL A 26 -21.95 -33.41 35.14
CA VAL A 26 -23.41 -33.51 34.92
C VAL A 26 -23.95 -34.75 35.62
N SER A 27 -25.19 -34.70 36.12
CA SER A 27 -25.82 -35.85 36.78
C SER A 27 -27.06 -36.29 36.02
N GLY A 28 -27.22 -37.60 35.79
CA GLY A 28 -28.41 -38.13 35.14
C GLY A 28 -28.68 -37.47 33.77
N ASN A 29 -29.91 -36.98 33.56
CA ASN A 29 -30.34 -36.30 32.34
C ASN A 29 -30.36 -34.77 32.47
N ASP A 30 -29.46 -34.19 33.27
CA ASP A 30 -29.42 -32.75 33.48
C ASP A 30 -29.20 -31.98 32.16
N THR A 31 -29.77 -30.78 32.11
CA THR A 31 -29.56 -29.82 31.01
C THR A 31 -28.55 -28.78 31.45
N LEU A 32 -27.54 -28.53 30.60
CA LEU A 32 -26.54 -27.50 30.83
C LEU A 32 -26.82 -26.27 29.96
N HIS A 33 -26.54 -25.09 30.49
CA HIS A 33 -26.77 -23.84 29.77
C HIS A 33 -25.46 -23.10 29.54
N LEU A 34 -25.26 -22.62 28.31
CA LEU A 34 -24.18 -21.73 27.93
C LEU A 34 -24.79 -20.47 27.29
N ASP A 35 -24.29 -19.31 27.69
CA ASP A 35 -24.75 -18.03 27.16
C ASP A 35 -23.65 -17.44 26.24
N PHE A 36 -24.03 -16.99 25.04
CA PHE A 36 -23.14 -16.44 24.01
C PHE A 36 -23.66 -15.10 23.48
N LYS A 37 -22.80 -14.26 22.88
CA LYS A 37 -23.28 -13.05 22.18
C LYS A 37 -23.93 -13.44 20.85
N ALA A 38 -24.93 -12.68 20.40
CA ALA A 38 -25.64 -12.99 19.15
C ALA A 38 -24.68 -13.05 17.94
N ARG A 39 -23.67 -12.17 17.91
CA ARG A 39 -22.63 -12.15 16.87
C ARG A 39 -21.73 -13.40 16.85
N ASP A 40 -21.49 -14.00 18.02
CA ASP A 40 -20.59 -15.15 18.16
C ASP A 40 -21.28 -16.46 17.76
N MET A 41 -22.62 -16.47 17.69
CA MET A 41 -23.42 -17.68 17.46
C MET A 41 -23.04 -18.44 16.19
N ASN A 42 -22.68 -17.75 15.11
CA ASN A 42 -22.27 -18.39 13.86
C ASN A 42 -21.00 -19.22 14.03
N ASP A 43 -20.00 -18.69 14.74
CA ASP A 43 -18.75 -19.41 15.00
C ASP A 43 -18.93 -20.54 16.01
N VAL A 44 -19.76 -20.32 17.04
CA VAL A 44 -20.11 -21.37 18.00
C VAL A 44 -20.81 -22.53 17.30
N LEU A 45 -21.88 -22.28 16.52
CA LEU A 45 -22.64 -23.35 15.85
C LEU A 45 -21.79 -24.13 14.85
N LYS A 46 -20.85 -23.46 14.16
CA LYS A 46 -19.91 -24.08 13.22
C LYS A 46 -18.88 -24.99 13.90
N SER A 47 -18.51 -24.72 15.15
CA SER A 47 -17.35 -25.32 15.82
C SER A 47 -17.65 -26.13 17.08
N LEU A 48 -18.88 -26.03 17.61
CA LEU A 48 -19.26 -26.64 18.88
C LEU A 48 -19.04 -28.15 18.85
N THR A 49 -18.28 -28.62 19.81
CA THR A 49 -18.06 -30.04 20.09
C THR A 49 -18.45 -30.29 21.53
N VAL A 50 -19.33 -31.26 21.77
CA VAL A 50 -19.78 -31.68 23.10
C VAL A 50 -19.54 -33.18 23.23
N LEU A 51 -18.77 -33.58 24.24
CA LEU A 51 -18.40 -34.97 24.48
C LEU A 51 -18.64 -35.32 25.95
N ASP A 52 -19.40 -36.38 26.19
CA ASP A 52 -19.46 -37.02 27.51
C ASP A 52 -18.26 -37.97 27.64
N LEU A 53 -17.35 -37.68 28.58
CA LEU A 53 -16.12 -38.44 28.78
C LEU A 53 -16.31 -39.67 29.68
N SER A 54 -17.52 -39.88 30.21
CA SER A 54 -17.85 -40.95 31.16
C SER A 54 -18.83 -41.98 30.58
N GLY A 55 -18.97 -42.04 29.24
CA GLY A 55 -19.75 -43.07 28.54
C GLY A 55 -21.23 -42.73 28.33
N GLY A 56 -21.62 -41.47 28.57
CA GLY A 56 -22.95 -40.96 28.26
C GLY A 56 -23.19 -40.57 26.80
N SER A 57 -24.36 -39.97 26.53
CA SER A 57 -24.68 -39.38 25.24
C SER A 57 -25.21 -37.95 25.36
N VAL A 58 -24.96 -37.14 24.33
CA VAL A 58 -25.53 -35.81 24.14
C VAL A 58 -26.70 -35.97 23.18
N SER A 59 -27.92 -35.71 23.63
CA SER A 59 -29.13 -35.99 22.87
C SER A 59 -29.48 -34.87 21.89
N ALA A 60 -29.35 -33.62 22.33
CA ALA A 60 -29.57 -32.44 21.49
C ALA A 60 -28.87 -31.20 22.07
N VAL A 61 -28.57 -30.25 21.18
CA VAL A 61 -28.22 -28.87 21.55
C VAL A 61 -29.31 -27.97 20.97
N SER A 62 -30.00 -27.23 21.83
CA SER A 62 -31.04 -26.28 21.44
C SER A 62 -30.61 -24.85 21.75
N TYR A 63 -31.11 -23.87 21.00
CA TYR A 63 -30.80 -22.45 21.18
C TYR A 63 -32.01 -21.59 20.82
N ASP A 64 -32.09 -20.41 21.42
CA ASP A 64 -33.17 -19.45 21.14
C ASP A 64 -33.03 -18.88 19.72
N SER A 65 -33.95 -19.25 18.82
CA SER A 65 -34.08 -18.59 17.51
C SER A 65 -35.09 -17.45 17.63
N THR A 66 -34.68 -16.22 17.34
CA THR A 66 -35.55 -15.04 17.33
C THR A 66 -35.59 -14.42 15.94
N LYS A 67 -36.78 -14.03 15.47
CA LYS A 67 -36.94 -13.17 14.28
C LYS A 67 -36.04 -11.92 14.43
N PRO A 68 -35.35 -11.47 13.36
CA PRO A 68 -34.60 -10.22 13.38
C PRO A 68 -35.46 -9.05 13.85
N LEU A 69 -34.85 -8.09 14.55
CA LEU A 69 -35.55 -6.93 15.11
C LEU A 69 -36.28 -6.14 14.01
N GLU A 70 -35.69 -6.00 12.82
CA GLU A 70 -36.32 -5.31 11.70
C GLU A 70 -37.61 -5.99 11.25
N GLN A 71 -37.68 -7.33 11.30
CA GLN A 71 -38.90 -8.08 10.95
C GLN A 71 -39.98 -7.94 12.02
N LEU A 72 -39.60 -7.95 13.31
CA LEU A 72 -40.55 -7.72 14.41
C LEU A 72 -41.08 -6.28 14.40
N LEU A 73 -40.25 -5.30 14.09
CA LEU A 73 -40.66 -3.89 13.96
C LEU A 73 -41.43 -3.63 12.65
N ALA A 74 -41.23 -4.42 11.60
CA ALA A 74 -42.03 -4.33 10.38
C ALA A 74 -43.49 -4.76 10.58
N GLU A 75 -43.77 -5.59 11.60
CA GLU A 75 -45.12 -5.99 12.00
C GLU A 75 -45.84 -4.89 12.80
N ALA A 76 -45.12 -3.87 13.31
CA ALA A 76 -45.70 -2.76 14.06
C ALA A 76 -46.21 -1.64 13.15
N THR A 77 -47.43 -1.16 13.42
CA THR A 77 -48.07 -0.05 12.69
C THR A 77 -47.44 1.32 13.00
N ILE A 78 -46.84 1.46 14.18
CA ILE A 78 -46.26 2.71 14.71
C ILE A 78 -44.74 2.65 14.60
N ARG A 79 -44.11 3.73 14.10
CA ARG A 79 -42.65 3.89 14.04
C ARG A 79 -42.23 5.21 14.63
N ILE A 80 -41.45 5.19 15.71
CA ILE A 80 -41.04 6.41 16.42
C ILE A 80 -39.57 6.69 16.13
N PRO A 81 -39.23 7.81 15.44
CA PRO A 81 -37.84 8.22 15.23
C PRO A 81 -37.19 8.70 16.53
N GLU A 82 -35.85 8.71 16.57
CA GLU A 82 -35.07 9.19 17.73
C GLU A 82 -35.32 10.67 18.02
N ASP A 83 -35.40 11.50 16.96
CA ASP A 83 -35.69 12.94 17.05
C ASP A 83 -37.14 13.25 16.67
N GLY A 84 -37.78 14.18 17.39
CA GLY A 84 -39.16 14.58 17.11
C GLY A 84 -40.20 13.48 17.37
N SER A 85 -39.91 12.58 18.32
CA SER A 85 -40.70 11.37 18.61
C SER A 85 -42.20 11.64 18.80
N LEU A 86 -42.57 12.69 19.53
CA LEU A 86 -43.97 13.05 19.79
C LEU A 86 -44.69 13.54 18.53
N THR A 87 -44.07 14.42 17.74
CA THR A 87 -44.70 14.96 16.53
C THR A 87 -44.78 13.90 15.43
N ALA A 88 -43.75 13.06 15.29
CA ALA A 88 -43.77 11.92 14.38
C ALA A 88 -44.86 10.90 14.75
N LEU A 89 -44.98 10.56 16.04
CA LEU A 89 -46.02 9.66 16.55
C LEU A 89 -47.41 10.20 16.22
N LEU A 90 -47.74 11.41 16.67
CA LEU A 90 -49.05 12.03 16.46
C LEU A 90 -49.37 12.24 14.97
N GLY A 91 -48.35 12.44 14.13
CA GLY A 91 -48.52 12.51 12.68
C GLY A 91 -48.88 11.17 12.01
N GLN A 92 -48.48 10.04 12.58
CA GLN A 92 -48.77 8.69 12.05
C GLN A 92 -50.16 8.19 12.45
N ILE A 93 -50.67 8.60 13.60
CA ILE A 93 -51.97 8.16 14.15
C ILE A 93 -53.10 9.15 13.90
N LYS A 94 -53.15 9.74 12.70
CA LYS A 94 -54.28 10.59 12.28
C LYS A 94 -55.58 9.82 12.38
N GLY A 95 -56.60 10.46 12.96
CA GLY A 95 -57.90 9.88 13.26
C GLY A 95 -58.03 9.31 14.67
N ALA A 96 -56.91 9.04 15.37
CA ALA A 96 -56.96 8.48 16.71
C ALA A 96 -57.63 9.44 17.70
N ARG A 97 -58.47 8.89 18.58
CA ARG A 97 -59.13 9.65 19.65
C ARG A 97 -58.18 9.87 20.81
N VAL A 98 -58.05 11.12 21.22
CA VAL A 98 -57.18 11.53 22.33
C VAL A 98 -57.90 12.44 23.30
N ARG A 99 -57.43 12.41 24.54
CA ARG A 99 -57.74 13.40 25.57
C ARG A 99 -56.47 14.21 25.85
N VAL A 100 -56.53 15.52 25.66
CA VAL A 100 -55.41 16.43 25.94
C VAL A 100 -55.72 17.33 27.12
N ARG A 101 -54.73 17.58 27.98
CA ARG A 101 -54.80 18.57 29.06
C ARG A 101 -53.99 19.80 28.67
N VAL A 102 -54.66 20.94 28.54
CA VAL A 102 -54.05 22.23 28.15
C VAL A 102 -54.57 23.31 29.10
N GLY A 103 -53.67 24.04 29.76
CA GLY A 103 -54.04 25.15 30.65
C GLY A 103 -55.01 24.79 31.79
N GLY A 104 -54.99 23.55 32.26
CA GLY A 104 -55.89 23.03 33.31
C GLY A 104 -57.26 22.53 32.82
N ALA A 105 -57.60 22.70 31.54
CA ALA A 105 -58.79 22.14 30.92
C ALA A 105 -58.47 20.80 30.22
N GLN A 106 -59.45 19.89 30.18
CA GLN A 106 -59.36 18.65 29.39
C GLN A 106 -60.23 18.77 28.14
N VAL A 107 -59.67 18.34 27.01
CA VAL A 107 -60.35 18.35 25.71
C VAL A 107 -60.21 16.98 25.08
N GLU A 108 -61.33 16.40 24.65
CA GLU A 108 -61.36 15.13 23.93
C GLU A 108 -61.70 15.35 22.46
N GLY A 109 -60.95 14.74 21.55
CA GLY A 109 -61.16 14.86 20.11
C GLY A 109 -60.37 13.85 19.30
N SER A 110 -60.59 13.84 17.98
CA SER A 110 -59.81 13.03 17.04
C SER A 110 -58.68 13.85 16.45
N ILE A 111 -57.48 13.26 16.34
CA ILE A 111 -56.32 13.92 15.72
C ILE A 111 -56.60 14.12 14.23
N ILE A 112 -56.51 15.36 13.76
CA ILE A 112 -56.51 15.67 12.32
C ILE A 112 -55.07 15.70 11.80
N GLY A 113 -54.16 16.29 12.56
CA GLY A 113 -52.76 16.38 12.21
C GLY A 113 -52.00 17.38 13.06
N LEU A 114 -50.77 17.64 12.64
CA LEU A 114 -49.88 18.62 13.22
C LEU A 114 -49.56 19.69 12.17
N ASP A 115 -49.67 20.94 12.57
CA ASP A 115 -49.35 22.10 11.75
C ASP A 115 -48.12 22.79 12.32
N SER A 116 -47.22 23.28 11.48
CA SER A 116 -46.10 24.12 11.91
C SER A 116 -46.42 25.56 11.55
N LEU A 117 -46.74 26.38 12.55
CA LEU A 117 -47.13 27.77 12.36
C LEU A 117 -46.02 28.70 12.84
N ALA A 118 -45.76 29.76 12.08
CA ALA A 118 -44.86 30.83 12.47
C ALA A 118 -45.53 31.71 13.54
N VAL A 119 -45.00 31.69 14.76
CA VAL A 119 -45.48 32.53 15.87
C VAL A 119 -44.48 33.66 16.07
N ALA A 120 -44.98 34.90 16.06
CA ALA A 120 -44.16 36.09 16.30
C ALA A 120 -43.68 36.12 17.76
N ALA A 121 -42.36 36.21 17.95
CA ALA A 121 -41.68 36.33 19.24
C ALA A 121 -40.73 37.53 19.20
N GLY A 122 -41.27 38.73 19.46
CA GLY A 122 -40.53 39.99 19.30
C GLY A 122 -40.29 40.32 17.82
N GLU A 123 -39.03 40.61 17.44
CA GLU A 123 -38.62 40.88 16.05
C GLU A 123 -38.33 39.62 15.22
N THR A 124 -38.49 38.42 15.78
CA THR A 124 -38.22 37.13 15.12
C THR A 124 -39.47 36.25 15.09
N SER A 125 -39.61 35.45 14.03
CA SER A 125 -40.65 34.41 13.93
C SER A 125 -40.09 33.04 14.28
N LEU A 126 -40.73 32.34 15.21
CA LEU A 126 -40.39 30.96 15.59
C LEU A 126 -41.45 30.01 15.03
N MET A 127 -41.01 28.95 14.37
CA MET A 127 -41.90 27.87 13.95
C MET A 127 -42.27 27.03 15.18
N ARG A 128 -43.56 26.92 15.50
CA ARG A 128 -44.07 26.09 16.59
C ARG A 128 -45.01 25.01 16.08
N PRO A 129 -44.99 23.79 16.65
CA PRO A 129 -45.91 22.74 16.29
C PRO A 129 -47.25 22.92 17.00
N PHE A 130 -48.34 22.83 16.26
CA PHE A 130 -49.69 22.90 16.76
C PHE A 130 -50.42 21.58 16.48
N LEU A 131 -51.10 21.05 17.50
CA LEU A 131 -51.97 19.88 17.40
C LEU A 131 -53.39 20.30 17.06
N SER A 132 -53.88 19.84 15.92
CA SER A 132 -55.24 20.09 15.44
C SER A 132 -56.15 18.89 15.76
N LEU A 133 -57.17 19.13 16.58
CA LEU A 133 -58.15 18.14 17.03
C LEU A 133 -59.56 18.46 16.51
N LEU A 134 -60.28 17.46 16.03
CA LEU A 134 -61.72 17.54 15.79
C LEU A 134 -62.47 17.20 17.10
N VAL A 135 -63.08 18.22 17.70
CA VAL A 135 -63.81 18.14 18.97
C VAL A 135 -65.30 18.32 18.68
N GLY A 136 -66.05 17.22 18.67
CA GLY A 136 -67.43 17.21 18.19
C GLY A 136 -67.49 17.57 16.69
N ALA A 137 -68.07 18.73 16.37
CA ALA A 137 -68.12 19.28 15.01
C ALA A 137 -67.20 20.50 14.80
N SER A 138 -66.32 20.82 15.76
CA SER A 138 -65.44 22.00 15.72
C SER A 138 -63.98 21.58 15.66
N LEU A 139 -63.19 22.25 14.82
CA LEU A 139 -61.74 22.12 14.81
C LEU A 139 -61.14 23.01 15.90
N ARG A 140 -60.29 22.45 16.75
CA ARG A 140 -59.54 23.19 17.77
C ARG A 140 -58.05 22.90 17.62
N THR A 141 -57.24 23.94 17.72
CA THR A 141 -55.80 23.86 17.53
C THR A 141 -55.11 24.30 18.82
N PHE A 142 -54.12 23.52 19.27
CA PHE A 142 -53.40 23.73 20.53
C PHE A 142 -51.89 23.77 20.26
N ASP A 143 -51.15 24.71 20.86
CA ASP A 143 -49.68 24.64 20.84
C ASP A 143 -49.28 23.35 21.58
N ILE A 144 -48.50 22.48 20.93
CA ILE A 144 -48.15 21.19 21.52
C ILE A 144 -47.33 21.36 22.81
N LEU A 145 -46.62 22.49 22.94
CA LEU A 145 -45.83 22.81 24.12
C LEU A 145 -46.70 23.14 25.34
N ASP A 146 -47.95 23.53 25.13
CA ASP A 146 -48.91 23.83 26.20
C ASP A 146 -49.70 22.57 26.65
N VAL A 147 -49.52 21.44 25.96
CA VAL A 147 -50.13 20.15 26.31
C VAL A 147 -49.31 19.49 27.42
N SER A 148 -49.87 19.42 28.63
CA SER A 148 -49.20 18.79 29.77
C SER A 148 -49.45 17.28 29.88
N GLU A 149 -50.54 16.79 29.27
CA GLU A 149 -50.87 15.37 29.23
C GLU A 149 -51.64 15.07 27.93
N LEU A 150 -51.28 13.98 27.26
CA LEU A 150 -52.00 13.43 26.12
C LEU A 150 -52.27 11.95 26.36
N GLU A 151 -53.54 11.58 26.41
CA GLU A 151 -54.00 10.21 26.64
C GLU A 151 -54.63 9.67 25.36
N PHE A 152 -54.15 8.51 24.89
CA PHE A 152 -54.78 7.77 23.80
C PHE A 152 -56.02 7.04 24.30
N LEU A 153 -57.18 7.37 23.74
CA LEU A 153 -58.44 6.73 24.10
C LEU A 153 -58.65 5.43 23.32
N ASP A 154 -58.05 5.29 22.13
CA ASP A 154 -58.13 4.08 21.31
C ASP A 154 -57.22 2.96 21.85
N GLU A 155 -57.81 1.81 22.19
CA GLU A 155 -57.10 0.67 22.77
C GLU A 155 -56.06 0.06 21.82
N ALA A 156 -56.37 -0.02 20.52
CA ALA A 156 -55.46 -0.57 19.52
C ALA A 156 -54.15 0.25 19.40
N VAL A 157 -54.26 1.58 19.37
CA VAL A 157 -53.09 2.48 19.29
C VAL A 157 -52.22 2.34 20.55
N ARG A 158 -52.85 2.21 21.73
CA ARG A 158 -52.14 2.01 23.00
C ARG A 158 -51.35 0.70 23.00
N LYS A 159 -51.99 -0.40 22.58
CA LYS A 159 -51.36 -1.73 22.50
C LYS A 159 -50.21 -1.76 21.50
N ASP A 160 -50.36 -1.14 20.33
CA ASP A 160 -49.29 -1.05 19.32
C ASP A 160 -48.10 -0.24 19.85
N LEU A 161 -48.35 0.87 20.56
CA LEU A 161 -47.30 1.69 21.17
C LEU A 161 -46.56 0.93 22.28
N GLU A 162 -47.30 0.25 23.15
CA GLU A 162 -46.73 -0.61 24.20
C GLU A 162 -45.89 -1.74 23.62
N PHE A 163 -46.37 -2.41 22.56
CA PHE A 163 -45.63 -3.45 21.85
C PHE A 163 -44.35 -2.93 21.21
N TYR A 164 -44.41 -1.77 20.53
CA TYR A 164 -43.23 -1.14 19.93
C TYR A 164 -42.18 -0.80 20.99
N LEU A 165 -42.58 -0.12 22.07
CA LEU A 165 -41.67 0.26 23.15
C LEU A 165 -41.09 -0.95 23.88
N ALA A 166 -41.88 -2.00 24.12
CA ALA A 166 -41.40 -3.25 24.70
C ALA A 166 -40.40 -3.97 23.77
N THR A 167 -40.63 -3.96 22.46
CA THR A 167 -39.75 -4.56 21.46
C THR A 167 -38.41 -3.83 21.39
N VAL A 168 -38.43 -2.49 21.36
CA VAL A 168 -37.22 -1.66 21.44
C VAL A 168 -36.48 -1.86 22.76
N LEU A 169 -37.18 -1.92 23.90
CA LEU A 169 -36.55 -2.19 25.20
C LEU A 169 -35.90 -3.59 25.25
N SER A 170 -36.49 -4.57 24.57
CA SER A 170 -35.98 -5.94 24.53
C SER A 170 -34.69 -6.10 23.73
N SER A 171 -34.46 -5.24 22.72
CA SER A 171 -33.21 -5.27 21.94
C SER A 171 -32.01 -4.85 22.79
N TYR A 172 -32.18 -3.87 23.70
CA TYR A 172 -31.13 -3.46 24.63
C TYR A 172 -30.75 -4.53 25.67
N LYS A 173 -31.65 -5.50 25.95
CA LYS A 173 -31.43 -6.53 26.98
C LYS A 173 -30.93 -7.88 26.45
N LYS A 174 -30.90 -8.12 25.13
CA LYS A 174 -30.73 -9.47 24.54
C LYS A 174 -29.61 -9.61 23.51
N ASP A 175 -28.42 -9.04 23.74
CA ASP A 175 -27.25 -9.51 22.99
C ASP A 175 -26.80 -10.91 23.47
N SER A 176 -27.29 -11.39 24.62
CA SER A 176 -27.03 -12.75 25.11
C SER A 176 -28.06 -13.77 24.58
N LYS A 177 -27.56 -14.87 23.98
CA LYS A 177 -28.31 -16.01 23.46
C LYS A 177 -27.97 -17.24 24.30
N ARG A 178 -29.02 -17.89 24.83
CA ARG A 178 -28.87 -19.10 25.63
C ARG A 178 -28.90 -20.34 24.75
N MET A 179 -27.95 -21.22 24.98
CA MET A 179 -27.83 -22.54 24.39
C MET A 179 -27.99 -23.59 25.49
N ALA A 180 -28.87 -24.57 25.27
CA ALA A 180 -29.12 -25.67 26.17
C ALA A 180 -28.54 -26.97 25.59
N ILE A 181 -27.69 -27.64 26.35
CA ILE A 181 -27.08 -28.92 26.02
C ILE A 181 -27.84 -29.99 26.83
N LEU A 182 -28.60 -30.82 26.13
CA LEU A 182 -29.35 -31.92 26.72
C LEU A 182 -28.48 -33.17 26.76
N THR A 183 -28.36 -33.75 27.95
CA THR A 183 -27.48 -34.89 28.20
C THR A 183 -28.32 -36.09 28.65
N SER A 184 -27.86 -37.31 28.37
CA SER A 184 -28.54 -38.52 28.80
C SER A 184 -27.60 -39.61 29.27
N GLY A 185 -27.90 -40.19 30.43
CA GLY A 185 -27.25 -41.36 31.03
C GLY A 185 -27.32 -41.34 32.55
N GLU A 186 -26.45 -42.10 33.23
CA GLU A 186 -26.57 -42.41 34.66
C GLU A 186 -25.38 -41.92 35.48
N GLY A 187 -25.64 -41.57 36.75
CA GLY A 187 -24.61 -41.12 37.69
C GLY A 187 -24.03 -39.74 37.40
N GLU A 188 -22.95 -39.40 38.11
CA GLU A 188 -22.16 -38.18 37.91
C GLU A 188 -21.12 -38.43 36.80
N ARG A 189 -21.09 -37.57 35.79
CA ARG A 189 -20.32 -37.74 34.55
C ARG A 189 -19.59 -36.47 34.16
N GLU A 190 -18.42 -36.59 33.54
CA GLU A 190 -17.64 -35.44 33.08
C GLU A 190 -18.02 -35.08 31.63
N LEU A 191 -18.33 -33.81 31.40
CA LEU A 191 -18.58 -33.24 30.08
C LEU A 191 -17.42 -32.35 29.65
N PHE A 192 -17.04 -32.53 28.40
CA PHE A 192 -16.14 -31.67 27.66
C PHE A 192 -16.93 -30.91 26.61
N VAL A 193 -16.75 -29.58 26.59
CA VAL A 193 -17.32 -28.72 25.57
C VAL A 193 -16.22 -27.88 24.97
N SER A 194 -16.11 -27.82 23.65
CA SER A 194 -15.22 -26.87 22.99
C SER A 194 -15.90 -26.13 21.87
N TYR A 195 -15.53 -24.88 21.68
CA TYR A 195 -16.08 -24.02 20.64
C TYR A 195 -15.10 -22.90 20.31
N VAL A 196 -15.42 -22.19 19.25
CA VAL A 196 -14.67 -21.06 18.73
C VAL A 196 -15.56 -19.82 18.76
N VAL A 197 -15.00 -18.69 19.20
CA VAL A 197 -15.64 -17.37 19.10
C VAL A 197 -14.66 -16.32 18.58
N GLU A 198 -15.20 -15.24 18.04
CA GLU A 198 -14.41 -14.04 17.73
C GLU A 198 -13.71 -13.55 19.00
N SER A 199 -12.40 -13.28 18.90
CA SER A 199 -11.60 -12.85 20.03
C SER A 199 -10.53 -11.84 19.58
N PRO A 200 -10.20 -10.82 20.40
CA PRO A 200 -9.15 -9.88 20.06
C PRO A 200 -7.83 -10.57 19.76
N VAL A 201 -7.14 -10.07 18.74
CA VAL A 201 -5.81 -10.57 18.38
C VAL A 201 -4.80 -10.23 19.48
N TRP A 202 -4.15 -11.25 20.02
CA TRP A 202 -3.07 -11.10 20.98
C TRP A 202 -1.84 -10.43 20.33
N LYS A 203 -1.15 -9.59 21.08
CA LYS A 203 -0.02 -8.77 20.59
C LYS A 203 1.25 -9.11 21.34
N THR A 204 2.40 -9.05 20.66
CA THR A 204 3.70 -9.23 21.31
C THR A 204 4.34 -7.89 21.66
N SER A 205 5.17 -7.89 22.69
CA SER A 205 6.05 -6.78 23.02
C SER A 205 7.32 -7.34 23.66
N TYR A 206 8.47 -6.82 23.25
CA TYR A 206 9.77 -7.30 23.70
C TYR A 206 10.54 -6.23 24.48
N ARG A 207 11.43 -6.68 25.36
CA ARG A 207 12.48 -5.87 25.95
C ARG A 207 13.83 -6.52 25.68
N ILE A 208 14.79 -5.74 25.22
CA ILE A 208 16.18 -6.16 25.06
C ILE A 208 17.03 -5.42 26.08
N LEU A 209 17.78 -6.19 26.86
CA LEU A 209 18.77 -5.68 27.80
C LEU A 209 20.18 -5.98 27.26
N LEU A 210 20.97 -4.92 27.10
CA LEU A 210 22.36 -4.94 26.67
C LEU A 210 23.23 -4.45 27.84
N ASP A 211 23.78 -5.37 28.63
CA ASP A 211 24.70 -5.00 29.73
C ASP A 211 26.14 -5.28 29.30
N GLU A 212 27.06 -4.36 29.57
CA GLU A 212 28.47 -4.54 29.22
C GLU A 212 29.08 -5.77 29.91
N GLY A 213 29.74 -6.64 29.14
CA GLY A 213 30.41 -7.85 29.64
C GLY A 213 29.51 -9.07 29.82
N GLU A 214 28.21 -8.93 29.56
CA GLU A 214 27.22 -9.97 29.78
C GLU A 214 26.47 -10.37 28.48
N PRO A 215 25.94 -11.60 28.37
CA PRO A 215 25.08 -11.98 27.25
C PRO A 215 23.81 -11.11 27.20
N PRO A 216 23.35 -10.69 26.01
CA PRO A 216 22.15 -9.88 25.88
C PRO A 216 20.91 -10.73 26.15
N LEU A 217 19.94 -10.14 26.84
CA LEU A 217 18.73 -10.82 27.27
C LEU A 217 17.53 -10.32 26.48
N LEU A 218 16.68 -11.26 26.04
CA LEU A 218 15.41 -10.97 25.38
C LEU A 218 14.26 -11.44 26.28
N GLN A 219 13.38 -10.50 26.60
CA GLN A 219 12.13 -10.77 27.30
C GLN A 219 10.96 -10.50 26.36
N GLY A 220 10.07 -11.48 26.20
CA GLY A 220 8.86 -11.37 25.40
C GLY A 220 7.61 -11.47 26.26
N TRP A 221 6.65 -10.59 25.97
CA TRP A 221 5.34 -10.54 26.61
C TRP A 221 4.25 -10.63 25.55
N ALA A 222 3.18 -11.35 25.87
CA ALA A 222 1.94 -11.34 25.12
C ALA A 222 0.89 -10.50 25.85
N LEU A 223 0.36 -9.50 25.17
CA LEU A 223 -0.84 -8.80 25.60
C LEU A 223 -2.06 -9.60 25.13
N VAL A 224 -2.89 -9.97 26.09
CA VAL A 224 -4.10 -10.76 25.87
C VAL A 224 -5.29 -10.01 26.45
N ASP A 225 -6.38 -9.94 25.68
CA ASP A 225 -7.58 -9.20 26.04
C ASP A 225 -8.75 -10.18 26.24
N ASN A 226 -9.32 -10.22 27.45
CA ASN A 226 -10.57 -10.94 27.70
C ASN A 226 -11.76 -9.99 27.53
N THR A 227 -12.29 -9.91 26.32
CA THR A 227 -13.52 -9.13 26.00
C THR A 227 -14.80 -9.96 26.13
N GLY A 228 -14.69 -11.18 26.68
CA GLY A 228 -15.83 -12.03 26.98
C GLY A 228 -16.54 -11.60 28.26
N ASP A 229 -17.72 -12.17 28.50
CA ASP A 229 -18.55 -11.84 29.66
C ASP A 229 -18.27 -12.74 30.89
N GLU A 230 -17.30 -13.66 30.77
CA GLU A 230 -16.88 -14.62 31.80
C GLU A 230 -15.39 -14.42 32.17
N ASP A 231 -15.07 -14.66 33.43
CA ASP A 231 -13.70 -14.61 33.94
C ASP A 231 -12.94 -15.89 33.54
N TRP A 232 -11.69 -15.74 33.09
CA TRP A 232 -10.78 -16.86 32.95
C TRP A 232 -10.08 -17.05 34.29
N VAL A 233 -10.28 -18.20 34.93
CA VAL A 233 -9.69 -18.51 36.24
C VAL A 233 -8.85 -19.77 36.11
N ASP A 234 -7.54 -19.64 36.34
CA ASP A 234 -6.55 -20.72 36.26
C ASP A 234 -6.62 -21.52 34.95
N VAL A 235 -6.75 -20.82 33.82
CA VAL A 235 -6.85 -21.46 32.50
C VAL A 235 -5.46 -21.79 31.94
N LYS A 236 -5.37 -22.89 31.20
CA LYS A 236 -4.21 -23.18 30.35
C LYS A 236 -4.29 -22.31 29.10
N LEU A 237 -3.37 -21.36 28.97
CA LEU A 237 -3.32 -20.42 27.84
C LEU A 237 -2.30 -20.88 26.80
N SER A 238 -2.74 -21.00 25.55
CA SER A 238 -1.87 -21.19 24.39
C SER A 238 -2.05 -20.02 23.42
N LEU A 239 -0.96 -19.51 22.88
CA LEU A 239 -0.97 -18.44 21.88
C LEU A 239 -0.41 -18.97 20.57
N ILE A 240 -1.22 -18.98 19.52
CA ILE A 240 -0.83 -19.51 18.22
C ILE A 240 -0.41 -18.36 17.31
N ALA A 241 0.83 -18.46 16.85
CA ALA A 241 1.41 -17.64 15.81
C ALA A 241 1.20 -18.29 14.43
N GLY A 242 0.92 -17.46 13.42
CA GLY A 242 0.61 -17.87 12.05
C GLY A 242 -0.81 -17.47 11.59
N LEU A 243 -1.08 -17.65 10.29
CA LEU A 243 -2.32 -17.21 9.62
C LEU A 243 -3.14 -18.41 9.10
N PRO A 244 -3.89 -19.13 9.96
CA PRO A 244 -4.83 -20.12 9.47
C PRO A 244 -6.08 -19.43 8.86
N VAL A 245 -6.76 -20.12 7.94
CA VAL A 245 -7.94 -19.60 7.26
C VAL A 245 -9.16 -19.61 8.19
N SER A 246 -9.89 -18.49 8.27
CA SER A 246 -11.18 -18.37 8.97
C SER A 246 -12.16 -17.50 8.18
N PHE A 247 -13.47 -17.77 8.30
CA PHE A 247 -14.54 -17.06 7.62
C PHE A 247 -15.86 -17.15 8.42
N VAL A 248 -16.71 -16.12 8.31
CA VAL A 248 -18.06 -16.11 8.89
C VAL A 248 -19.06 -16.70 7.90
N HIS A 249 -19.91 -17.61 8.38
CA HIS A 249 -21.03 -18.16 7.63
C HIS A 249 -22.30 -18.04 8.46
N ASP A 250 -23.37 -17.46 7.92
CA ASP A 250 -24.62 -17.23 8.66
C ASP A 250 -25.37 -18.56 8.86
N LEU A 251 -25.14 -19.16 10.03
CA LEU A 251 -25.80 -20.38 10.53
C LEU A 251 -26.90 -20.06 11.55
N TYR A 252 -26.92 -18.84 12.10
CA TYR A 252 -27.82 -18.44 13.18
C TYR A 252 -29.19 -17.98 12.68
N ASN A 253 -29.24 -17.20 11.59
CA ASN A 253 -30.52 -16.68 11.10
C ASN A 253 -31.29 -17.73 10.28
N PRO A 254 -32.60 -17.91 10.54
CA PRO A 254 -33.44 -18.74 9.66
C PRO A 254 -33.47 -18.16 8.24
N ARG A 255 -33.12 -18.99 7.26
CA ARG A 255 -33.19 -18.60 5.85
C ARG A 255 -34.59 -18.85 5.32
N TYR A 256 -35.27 -17.79 4.92
CA TYR A 256 -36.55 -17.87 4.23
C TYR A 256 -36.31 -17.73 2.72
N MET A 257 -36.69 -18.75 1.95
CA MET A 257 -36.81 -18.60 0.50
C MET A 257 -38.16 -17.96 0.18
N GLN A 258 -38.16 -16.90 -0.62
CA GLN A 258 -39.40 -16.40 -1.21
C GLN A 258 -39.96 -17.49 -2.13
N ARG A 259 -41.10 -18.06 -1.75
CA ARG A 259 -41.81 -19.02 -2.59
C ARG A 259 -42.47 -18.23 -3.71
N PRO A 260 -42.28 -18.59 -4.99
CA PRO A 260 -43.06 -18.01 -6.06
C PRO A 260 -44.54 -18.28 -5.80
N VAL A 261 -45.34 -17.23 -5.77
CA VAL A 261 -46.80 -17.33 -5.71
C VAL A 261 -47.27 -17.67 -7.12
N VAL A 262 -47.76 -18.89 -7.31
CA VAL A 262 -48.45 -19.27 -8.55
C VAL A 262 -49.91 -18.84 -8.39
N GLU A 263 -50.25 -17.68 -8.94
CA GLU A 263 -51.65 -17.33 -9.13
C GLU A 263 -52.25 -18.29 -10.17
N VAL A 264 -53.24 -19.08 -9.75
CA VAL A 264 -53.99 -19.96 -10.66
C VAL A 264 -54.77 -19.06 -11.62
N LYS A 265 -54.24 -18.88 -12.83
CA LYS A 265 -54.99 -18.29 -13.94
C LYS A 265 -56.07 -19.28 -14.36
N THR A 266 -57.33 -18.92 -14.15
CA THR A 266 -58.48 -19.61 -14.75
C THR A 266 -58.33 -19.59 -16.27
N GLU A 267 -58.45 -20.75 -16.90
CA GLU A 267 -58.26 -20.95 -18.33
C GLU A 267 -59.19 -20.09 -19.20
N ALA A 268 -58.61 -19.39 -20.16
CA ALA A 268 -59.18 -19.28 -21.50
C ALA A 268 -58.11 -19.76 -22.49
N ALA A 269 -58.55 -20.57 -23.46
CA ALA A 269 -57.76 -21.48 -24.27
C ALA A 269 -56.51 -20.90 -24.96
N ALA A 270 -55.48 -21.76 -25.05
CA ALA A 270 -54.20 -21.49 -25.69
C ALA A 270 -54.28 -21.41 -27.22
N ALA A 271 -53.33 -20.69 -27.82
CA ALA A 271 -52.89 -20.91 -29.20
C ALA A 271 -51.38 -21.23 -29.22
N PRO A 272 -50.90 -22.02 -30.21
CA PRO A 272 -49.60 -22.69 -30.16
C PRO A 272 -48.41 -21.78 -30.47
N VAL A 273 -47.26 -22.14 -29.90
CA VAL A 273 -45.96 -21.50 -30.10
C VAL A 273 -45.37 -21.84 -31.47
N ILE A 274 -44.78 -20.84 -32.14
CA ILE A 274 -43.76 -21.07 -33.17
C ILE A 274 -42.45 -20.51 -32.62
N PRO A 275 -41.42 -21.35 -32.39
CA PRO A 275 -40.10 -20.91 -31.94
C PRO A 275 -39.22 -20.59 -33.15
N GLU A 276 -38.31 -19.63 -33.02
CA GLU A 276 -37.14 -19.57 -33.89
C GLU A 276 -35.91 -18.98 -33.19
N GLU A 277 -34.77 -19.59 -33.50
CA GLU A 277 -33.43 -19.33 -33.00
C GLU A 277 -32.72 -18.20 -33.77
N SER A 278 -31.91 -17.47 -33.01
CA SER A 278 -30.53 -17.02 -33.30
C SER A 278 -30.19 -16.03 -34.43
N PHE A 279 -29.16 -15.24 -34.09
CA PHE A 279 -28.28 -14.39 -34.89
C PHE A 279 -28.84 -13.10 -35.52
N GLY A 280 -28.01 -12.05 -35.41
CA GLY A 280 -27.88 -11.06 -36.47
C GLY A 280 -27.71 -9.64 -35.97
N GLY A 281 -26.48 -9.10 -36.07
CA GLY A 281 -26.17 -7.75 -35.66
C GLY A 281 -26.74 -6.64 -36.57
N SER A 282 -26.32 -5.42 -36.19
CA SER A 282 -26.12 -4.19 -36.99
C SER A 282 -27.09 -3.02 -36.77
N MET A 283 -26.46 -1.88 -36.40
CA MET A 283 -26.63 -0.48 -36.86
C MET A 283 -28.05 0.11 -36.98
N ASP A 284 -28.35 1.37 -36.67
CA ASP A 284 -27.55 2.60 -36.56
C ASP A 284 -28.44 3.76 -36.05
N MET A 285 -27.80 4.83 -35.51
CA MET A 285 -28.15 6.28 -35.64
C MET A 285 -29.48 6.80 -35.00
N MET A 286 -29.64 7.99 -34.40
CA MET A 286 -29.03 9.34 -34.39
C MET A 286 -29.27 9.98 -32.99
N MET A 287 -28.34 10.69 -32.34
CA MET A 287 -27.95 12.11 -32.47
C MET A 287 -29.05 13.19 -32.29
N ALA A 288 -28.91 13.98 -31.21
CA ALA A 288 -29.06 15.46 -31.11
C ALA A 288 -28.82 15.86 -29.62
N GLU A 289 -27.66 16.47 -29.28
CA GLU A 289 -27.41 17.93 -29.09
C GLU A 289 -28.16 18.58 -27.90
N ALA A 290 -27.60 19.45 -27.05
CA ALA A 290 -26.32 20.16 -27.00
C ALA A 290 -26.10 20.85 -25.61
N ALA A 291 -24.81 21.07 -25.29
CA ALA A 291 -24.15 22.24 -24.63
C ALA A 291 -24.74 22.85 -23.33
N ALA A 292 -24.08 22.81 -22.15
CA ALA A 292 -22.86 23.50 -21.65
C ALA A 292 -23.25 24.47 -20.49
N PRO A 293 -22.36 25.00 -19.61
CA PRO A 293 -20.92 24.74 -19.38
C PRO A 293 -20.56 24.41 -17.90
N VAL A 294 -19.29 24.04 -17.68
CA VAL A 294 -18.65 23.85 -16.35
C VAL A 294 -17.38 24.71 -16.28
N MET A 295 -17.22 25.49 -15.20
CA MET A 295 -15.98 25.96 -14.53
C MET A 295 -16.39 26.92 -13.37
N PRO A 296 -15.53 27.24 -12.39
CA PRO A 296 -14.90 26.38 -11.38
C PRO A 296 -15.36 26.76 -9.95
N ALA A 297 -15.40 25.82 -9.01
CA ALA A 297 -15.71 26.13 -7.62
C ALA A 297 -14.46 26.66 -6.89
N ALA A 298 -14.58 27.87 -6.37
CA ALA A 298 -13.61 28.55 -5.52
C ALA A 298 -13.52 27.90 -4.13
N ALA A 299 -12.30 27.87 -3.60
CA ALA A 299 -11.97 27.50 -2.24
C ALA A 299 -12.43 28.57 -1.23
N ALA A 300 -12.88 28.12 -0.05
CA ALA A 300 -13.11 28.92 1.15
C ALA A 300 -13.00 27.99 2.40
N PRO A 301 -12.75 28.50 3.61
CA PRO A 301 -11.51 28.20 4.34
C PRO A 301 -11.70 27.42 5.64
N MET A 302 -10.57 26.88 6.13
CA MET A 302 -10.42 26.33 7.49
C MET A 302 -10.50 27.42 8.57
N PRO A 303 -11.02 27.11 9.77
CA PRO A 303 -10.75 27.92 10.96
C PRO A 303 -9.48 27.43 11.70
N ALA A 304 -8.67 28.40 12.11
CA ALA A 304 -7.48 28.24 12.95
C ALA A 304 -7.84 28.09 14.45
N PRO A 305 -6.93 27.57 15.30
CA PRO A 305 -7.26 27.07 16.62
C PRO A 305 -7.27 28.16 17.71
N ARG A 306 -8.17 27.99 18.68
CA ARG A 306 -8.21 28.76 19.91
C ARG A 306 -7.16 28.26 20.91
N ARG A 307 -6.36 29.20 21.42
CA ARG A 307 -5.47 29.05 22.58
C ARG A 307 -6.30 28.80 23.86
N ALA A 308 -5.95 27.75 24.59
CA ALA A 308 -6.31 27.60 26.00
C ALA A 308 -5.06 27.24 26.82
N ARG A 309 -4.63 28.23 27.59
CA ARG A 309 -4.21 28.19 29.00
C ARG A 309 -3.46 26.95 29.50
N ALA A 310 -2.17 27.15 29.78
CA ALA A 310 -1.31 26.25 30.53
C ALA A 310 -1.81 26.05 31.97
N GLU A 311 -2.11 24.82 32.34
CA GLU A 311 -2.14 24.37 33.73
C GLU A 311 -0.74 23.93 34.15
N LYS A 312 -0.29 24.50 35.28
CA LYS A 312 0.96 24.15 35.94
C LYS A 312 0.82 22.75 36.55
N ALA A 313 1.49 21.76 35.96
CA ALA A 313 1.81 20.53 36.67
C ALA A 313 2.74 20.86 37.85
N HIS A 314 2.30 20.55 39.07
CA HIS A 314 3.17 20.52 40.24
C HIS A 314 4.23 19.44 40.03
N ALA A 315 5.46 19.86 39.81
CA ALA A 315 6.62 19.00 39.97
C ALA A 315 6.77 18.68 41.46
N VAL A 316 6.49 17.44 41.84
CA VAL A 316 6.94 16.89 43.12
C VAL A 316 8.44 16.67 42.98
N ALA A 317 9.23 17.59 43.52
CA ALA A 317 10.64 17.38 43.76
C ALA A 317 10.78 16.32 44.86
N VAL A 318 11.05 15.07 44.46
CA VAL A 318 11.56 14.06 45.39
C VAL A 318 13.02 14.40 45.63
N ALA A 319 13.28 15.01 46.78
CA ALA A 319 14.61 15.20 47.32
C ALA A 319 15.29 13.83 47.46
N GLY A 320 16.42 13.66 46.77
CA GLY A 320 17.27 12.49 46.89
C GLY A 320 17.92 12.43 48.28
N GLY A 321 17.39 11.57 49.14
CA GLY A 321 18.16 10.95 50.21
C GLY A 321 18.97 9.77 49.65
N PRO A 322 20.11 9.40 50.25
CA PRO A 322 20.95 8.30 49.77
C PRO A 322 20.24 6.96 50.03
N GLY A 323 19.48 6.51 49.04
CA GLY A 323 18.81 5.22 49.05
C GLY A 323 19.78 4.10 48.67
N ARG A 324 19.93 3.14 49.57
CA ARG A 324 20.53 1.81 49.33
C ARG A 324 20.17 1.28 47.95
N GLY A 325 21.18 0.81 47.20
CA GLY A 325 20.98 0.16 45.90
C GLY A 325 19.98 -0.97 46.00
N GLY A 326 18.88 -0.84 45.25
CA GLY A 326 17.97 -1.95 44.98
C GLY A 326 18.69 -3.06 44.21
N PRO A 327 18.11 -4.26 44.14
CA PRO A 327 18.65 -5.34 43.33
C PRO A 327 18.76 -4.90 41.86
N LYS A 328 19.85 -5.30 41.18
CA LYS A 328 20.05 -4.98 39.76
C LYS A 328 18.88 -5.54 38.94
N LEU A 329 18.45 -4.81 37.91
CA LEU A 329 17.30 -5.20 37.08
C LEU A 329 17.49 -6.62 36.52
N ARG A 330 18.72 -6.93 36.09
CA ARG A 330 19.14 -8.25 35.61
C ARG A 330 18.92 -9.37 36.64
N GLU A 331 19.33 -9.15 37.89
CA GLU A 331 19.23 -10.16 38.96
C GLU A 331 17.76 -10.50 39.27
N VAL A 332 16.88 -9.49 39.23
CA VAL A 332 15.41 -9.69 39.40
C VAL A 332 14.81 -10.41 38.19
N MET A 333 15.30 -10.11 36.98
CA MET A 333 14.85 -10.77 35.76
C MET A 333 15.26 -12.24 35.74
N GLU A 334 16.51 -12.58 36.05
CA GLU A 334 17.01 -13.96 36.08
C GLU A 334 16.25 -14.86 37.07
N GLN A 335 15.75 -14.30 38.17
CA GLN A 335 14.90 -15.01 39.13
C GLN A 335 13.47 -15.29 38.61
N SER A 336 13.04 -14.61 37.54
CA SER A 336 11.72 -14.72 36.92
C SER A 336 11.75 -15.63 35.67
N ALA A 337 12.32 -16.82 35.79
CA ALA A 337 12.39 -17.78 34.69
C ALA A 337 10.99 -18.25 34.23
N VAL A 338 10.74 -18.19 32.92
CA VAL A 338 9.48 -18.58 32.27
C VAL A 338 9.78 -19.78 31.39
N THR A 339 9.05 -20.89 31.56
CA THR A 339 9.21 -22.06 30.70
C THR A 339 8.10 -22.07 29.68
N THR A 340 8.38 -21.82 28.41
CA THR A 340 7.37 -21.97 27.36
C THR A 340 7.45 -23.34 26.71
N LEU A 341 6.32 -24.05 26.76
CA LEU A 341 6.13 -25.32 26.04
C LEU A 341 5.81 -24.98 24.59
N THR A 342 6.60 -25.51 23.67
CA THR A 342 6.43 -25.24 22.25
C THR A 342 6.14 -26.52 21.50
N LYS A 343 5.21 -26.40 20.55
CA LYS A 343 4.80 -27.47 19.67
C LYS A 343 4.62 -26.88 18.28
N GLU A 344 5.33 -27.45 17.31
CA GLU A 344 5.05 -27.19 15.89
C GLU A 344 3.81 -28.00 15.50
N VAL A 345 2.78 -27.31 15.00
CA VAL A 345 1.56 -27.93 14.48
C VAL A 345 1.42 -27.50 13.02
N GLY A 346 2.08 -28.23 12.11
CA GLY A 346 2.22 -27.80 10.71
C GLY A 346 3.11 -26.55 10.61
N ASP A 347 2.64 -25.53 9.89
CA ASP A 347 3.33 -24.22 9.77
C ASP A 347 3.00 -23.25 10.93
N LEU A 348 2.15 -23.64 11.88
CA LEU A 348 1.75 -22.83 13.03
C LEU A 348 2.65 -23.07 14.23
N PHE A 349 2.94 -22.01 14.97
CA PHE A 349 3.81 -22.05 16.14
C PHE A 349 3.02 -21.74 17.42
N GLU A 350 3.09 -22.62 18.42
CA GLU A 350 2.39 -22.47 19.70
C GLU A 350 3.32 -21.98 20.81
N TYR A 351 2.97 -20.86 21.45
CA TYR A 351 3.50 -20.44 22.75
C TYR A 351 2.56 -20.97 23.85
N GLY A 352 2.90 -22.12 24.42
CA GLY A 352 2.23 -22.65 25.60
C GLY A 352 2.75 -21.97 26.87
N VAL A 353 1.86 -21.29 27.59
CA VAL A 353 2.16 -20.73 28.91
C VAL A 353 2.11 -21.87 29.93
N ASP A 354 3.22 -22.08 30.65
CA ASP A 354 3.37 -23.17 31.62
C ASP A 354 2.47 -23.00 32.84
N ARG A 355 2.33 -21.77 33.32
CA ARG A 355 1.55 -21.43 34.52
C ARG A 355 0.10 -21.10 34.13
N PRO A 356 -0.89 -21.56 34.92
CA PRO A 356 -2.28 -21.14 34.76
C PRO A 356 -2.40 -19.61 34.78
N VAL A 357 -3.26 -19.08 33.91
CA VAL A 357 -3.49 -17.64 33.77
C VAL A 357 -4.89 -17.30 34.23
N THR A 358 -5.03 -16.20 34.97
CA THR A 358 -6.32 -15.63 35.37
C THR A 358 -6.49 -14.25 34.76
N VAL A 359 -7.56 -14.05 33.99
CA VAL A 359 -7.93 -12.78 33.35
C VAL A 359 -9.43 -12.57 33.51
N HIS A 360 -9.84 -11.64 34.37
CA HIS A 360 -11.25 -11.38 34.58
C HIS A 360 -11.91 -10.76 33.33
N ARG A 361 -13.24 -10.84 33.26
CA ARG A 361 -14.01 -10.26 32.16
C ARG A 361 -13.68 -8.78 31.97
N ASN A 362 -13.61 -8.34 30.72
CA ASN A 362 -13.28 -6.97 30.32
C ASN A 362 -11.93 -6.46 30.88
N GLN A 363 -10.96 -7.35 31.08
CA GLN A 363 -9.60 -7.00 31.47
C GLN A 363 -8.58 -7.52 30.45
N SER A 364 -7.41 -6.87 30.45
CA SER A 364 -6.24 -7.28 29.68
C SER A 364 -5.15 -7.78 30.61
N ALA A 365 -4.37 -8.76 30.17
CA ALA A 365 -3.22 -9.28 30.89
C ALA A 365 -1.96 -9.25 30.02
N LEU A 366 -0.83 -8.92 30.65
CA LEU A 366 0.49 -9.11 30.08
C LEU A 366 1.03 -10.45 30.59
N VAL A 367 1.15 -11.42 29.70
CA VAL A 367 1.59 -12.78 30.00
C VAL A 367 3.02 -12.95 29.49
N PRO A 368 3.98 -13.37 30.32
CA PRO A 368 5.33 -13.60 29.86
C PRO A 368 5.38 -14.85 28.97
N ILE A 369 6.00 -14.74 27.80
CA ILE A 369 6.10 -15.82 26.79
C ILE A 369 7.54 -16.21 26.47
N LEU A 370 8.51 -15.39 26.87
CA LEU A 370 9.91 -15.64 26.59
C LEU A 370 10.77 -14.91 27.60
N HIS A 371 11.76 -15.62 28.13
CA HIS A 371 12.86 -14.99 28.86
C HIS A 371 14.12 -15.82 28.63
N LYS A 372 14.95 -15.43 27.66
CA LYS A 372 16.17 -16.16 27.26
C LYS A 372 17.28 -15.23 26.78
N PRO A 373 18.56 -15.63 26.94
CA PRO A 373 19.64 -14.98 26.24
C PRO A 373 19.54 -15.21 24.73
N PHE A 374 20.12 -14.30 23.95
CA PHE A 374 20.26 -14.45 22.51
C PHE A 374 21.68 -14.10 22.04
N GLU A 375 22.05 -14.53 20.83
CA GLU A 375 23.29 -14.08 20.19
C GLU A 375 23.03 -12.74 19.52
N GLY A 376 23.60 -11.67 20.05
CA GLY A 376 23.50 -10.37 19.41
C GLY A 376 24.52 -9.37 19.91
N LYS A 377 24.72 -8.32 19.13
CA LYS A 377 25.65 -7.24 19.47
C LYS A 377 25.20 -5.92 18.88
N ARG A 378 25.64 -4.85 19.52
CA ARG A 378 25.42 -3.48 19.06
C ARG A 378 26.29 -3.19 17.85
N VAL A 379 25.67 -2.74 16.77
CA VAL A 379 26.32 -2.37 15.49
C VAL A 379 25.70 -1.08 14.95
N LEU A 380 26.29 -0.52 13.91
CA LEU A 380 25.75 0.60 13.16
C LEU A 380 25.34 0.13 11.77
N LEU A 381 24.18 0.54 11.29
CA LEU A 381 23.72 0.30 9.92
C LEU A 381 23.55 1.65 9.21
N TYR A 382 24.34 1.86 8.16
CA TYR A 382 24.22 3.02 7.31
C TYR A 382 23.47 2.67 6.03
N ASN A 383 22.36 3.36 5.80
CA ASN A 383 21.64 3.35 4.55
C ASN A 383 21.36 4.79 4.14
N ARG A 384 21.90 5.20 2.98
CA ARG A 384 21.77 6.59 2.47
C ARG A 384 20.31 7.02 2.32
N ALA A 385 19.44 6.13 1.87
CA ALA A 385 18.02 6.43 1.63
C ALA A 385 17.26 6.62 2.94
N THR A 386 17.63 5.89 4.00
CA THR A 386 17.06 6.07 5.34
C THR A 386 17.56 7.35 5.98
N ARG A 387 18.89 7.58 5.98
CA ARG A 387 19.48 8.79 6.55
C ARG A 387 20.85 9.06 5.93
N GLU A 388 21.00 10.24 5.35
CA GLU A 388 22.21 10.62 4.62
C GLU A 388 23.44 10.81 5.53
N LYS A 389 23.28 11.44 6.71
CA LYS A 389 24.44 11.93 7.50
C LYS A 389 24.93 11.02 8.60
N ASN A 390 24.08 10.11 9.10
CA ASN A 390 24.40 9.27 10.26
C ASN A 390 23.81 7.87 10.07
N PRO A 391 24.52 6.82 10.53
CA PRO A 391 23.94 5.49 10.60
C PRO A 391 22.90 5.38 11.73
N MET A 392 22.10 4.32 11.65
CA MET A 392 21.26 3.86 12.75
C MET A 392 22.10 2.97 13.68
N ALA A 393 21.95 3.15 14.99
CA ALA A 393 22.34 2.15 15.96
C ALA A 393 21.36 0.98 15.89
N CYS A 394 21.90 -0.22 15.71
CA CYS A 394 21.15 -1.45 15.54
C CYS A 394 21.66 -2.52 16.48
N ILE A 395 20.83 -3.51 16.75
CA ILE A 395 21.26 -4.81 17.27
C ILE A 395 21.35 -5.75 16.07
N GLU A 396 22.53 -6.31 15.81
CA GLU A 396 22.66 -7.48 14.93
C GLU A 396 22.17 -8.68 15.75
N LEU A 397 20.89 -9.02 15.61
CA LEU A 397 20.21 -10.04 16.41
C LEU A 397 20.18 -11.34 15.63
N LYS A 398 20.66 -12.42 16.24
CA LYS A 398 20.42 -13.79 15.80
C LYS A 398 19.49 -14.47 16.78
N ASN A 399 18.39 -15.03 16.27
CA ASN A 399 17.43 -15.72 17.10
C ASN A 399 17.96 -17.10 17.55
N THR A 400 18.61 -17.17 18.70
CA THR A 400 19.09 -18.42 19.31
C THR A 400 18.17 -18.91 20.44
N THR A 401 16.97 -18.35 20.56
CA THR A 401 16.02 -18.69 21.64
C THR A 401 15.39 -20.07 21.46
N GLY A 402 15.49 -20.62 20.24
CA GLY A 402 14.84 -21.85 19.81
C GLY A 402 13.35 -21.68 19.48
N LEU A 403 12.78 -20.48 19.65
CA LEU A 403 11.38 -20.18 19.37
C LEU A 403 11.28 -19.31 18.11
N THR A 404 10.18 -19.41 17.36
CA THR A 404 9.82 -18.36 16.42
C THR A 404 9.44 -17.12 17.22
N LEU A 405 10.05 -15.97 16.94
CA LEU A 405 9.69 -14.69 17.55
C LEU A 405 8.68 -14.00 16.62
N GLU A 406 7.53 -13.62 17.16
CA GLU A 406 6.53 -12.85 16.40
C GLU A 406 6.92 -11.39 16.28
N GLY A 407 6.55 -10.73 15.19
CA GLY A 407 6.81 -9.30 15.03
C GLY A 407 6.10 -8.43 16.08
N GLY A 408 6.77 -7.40 16.57
CA GLY A 408 6.25 -6.53 17.62
C GLY A 408 7.24 -5.45 18.09
N PRO A 409 6.77 -4.47 18.88
CA PRO A 409 7.62 -3.41 19.43
C PRO A 409 8.65 -3.97 20.42
N VAL A 410 9.83 -3.37 20.40
CA VAL A 410 10.97 -3.72 21.26
C VAL A 410 11.41 -2.46 21.99
N THR A 411 11.49 -2.52 23.32
CA THR A 411 12.20 -1.51 24.12
C THR A 411 13.65 -1.95 24.30
N VAL A 412 14.61 -1.07 24.02
CA VAL A 412 16.05 -1.35 24.17
C VAL A 412 16.61 -0.56 25.34
N SER A 413 17.29 -1.28 26.23
CA SER A 413 18.02 -0.72 27.36
C SER A 413 19.49 -1.16 27.34
N GLU A 414 20.39 -0.21 27.63
CA GLU A 414 21.84 -0.41 27.73
C GLU A 414 22.28 0.01 29.15
N ASP A 415 22.94 -0.89 29.89
CA ASP A 415 23.34 -0.68 31.29
C ASP A 415 22.22 -0.09 32.18
N GLU A 416 21.05 -0.75 32.17
CA GLU A 416 19.81 -0.34 32.87
C GLU A 416 19.22 1.02 32.45
N ARG A 417 19.69 1.62 31.34
CA ARG A 417 19.16 2.90 30.82
C ARG A 417 18.40 2.69 29.54
N TYR A 418 17.25 3.33 29.41
CA TYR A 418 16.50 3.37 28.16
C TYR A 418 17.30 4.09 27.07
N VAL A 419 17.52 3.42 25.94
CA VAL A 419 18.29 3.96 24.80
C VAL A 419 17.47 4.08 23.51
N GLY A 420 16.29 3.47 23.45
CA GLY A 420 15.38 3.62 22.32
C GLY A 420 14.37 2.49 22.18
N GLU A 421 13.67 2.53 21.05
CA GLU A 421 12.66 1.56 20.67
C GLU A 421 12.89 1.10 19.24
N ALA A 422 12.51 -0.14 18.96
CA ALA A 422 12.59 -0.73 17.64
C ALA A 422 11.33 -1.53 17.32
N MET A 423 11.19 -1.89 16.04
CA MET A 423 10.24 -2.91 15.61
C MET A 423 11.00 -4.17 15.23
N LEU A 424 10.57 -5.31 15.78
CA LEU A 424 11.04 -6.62 15.39
C LEU A 424 10.08 -7.19 14.34
N ASP A 425 10.63 -7.76 13.27
CA ASP A 425 9.88 -8.60 12.34
C ASP A 425 9.73 -10.02 12.89
N THR A 426 8.86 -10.83 12.30
CA THR A 426 8.82 -12.26 12.66
C THR A 426 10.15 -12.93 12.30
N MET A 427 10.75 -13.65 13.26
CA MET A 427 12.04 -14.31 13.12
C MET A 427 11.94 -15.79 13.49
N LYS A 428 12.25 -16.68 12.55
CA LYS A 428 12.39 -18.11 12.83
C LYS A 428 13.66 -18.39 13.63
N PRO A 429 13.78 -19.58 14.26
CA PRO A 429 15.02 -19.98 14.89
C PRO A 429 16.21 -19.88 13.93
N ASN A 430 17.32 -19.34 14.42
CA ASN A 430 18.57 -19.05 13.70
C ASN A 430 18.54 -17.89 12.69
N ASP A 431 17.40 -17.25 12.46
CA ASP A 431 17.33 -16.06 11.62
C ASP A 431 18.21 -14.93 12.18
N ARG A 432 18.81 -14.15 11.28
CA ARG A 432 19.63 -12.97 11.58
C ARG A 432 18.98 -11.72 11.02
N ARG A 433 18.84 -10.68 11.84
CA ARG A 433 18.26 -9.39 11.46
C ARG A 433 19.00 -8.23 12.12
N PHE A 434 19.03 -7.10 11.42
CA PHE A 434 19.43 -5.82 12.02
C PHE A 434 18.18 -5.15 12.58
N VAL A 435 18.20 -4.84 13.87
CA VAL A 435 17.07 -4.20 14.58
C VAL A 435 17.47 -2.76 14.93
N PRO A 436 17.13 -1.77 14.08
CA PRO A 436 17.47 -0.36 14.33
C PRO A 436 16.63 0.23 15.46
N TYR A 437 17.27 0.90 16.42
CA TYR A 437 16.58 1.45 17.60
C TYR A 437 16.88 2.92 17.91
N ALA A 438 17.95 3.50 17.33
CA ALA A 438 18.31 4.89 17.52
C ALA A 438 19.17 5.42 16.37
N VAL A 439 19.30 6.75 16.26
CA VAL A 439 20.29 7.38 15.36
C VAL A 439 21.63 7.50 16.10
N GLU A 440 22.72 7.07 15.47
CA GLU A 440 24.06 7.23 16.04
C GLU A 440 24.67 8.57 15.62
N LEU A 441 24.64 9.55 16.53
CA LEU A 441 25.20 10.87 16.29
C LEU A 441 26.74 10.92 16.39
N GLY A 442 27.34 9.93 17.08
CA GLY A 442 28.77 9.78 17.21
C GLY A 442 29.47 9.32 15.93
N CYS A 443 28.73 8.81 14.93
CA CYS A 443 29.28 8.43 13.63
C CYS A 443 28.70 9.32 12.53
N VAL A 444 29.55 10.00 11.77
CA VAL A 444 29.15 10.88 10.67
C VAL A 444 29.58 10.28 9.35
N MET A 445 28.67 10.30 8.38
CA MET A 445 28.88 9.80 7.03
C MET A 445 28.94 10.97 6.04
N SER A 446 29.84 10.86 5.08
CA SER A 446 29.91 11.70 3.90
C SER A 446 30.01 10.79 2.68
N ILE A 447 29.40 11.20 1.57
CA ILE A 447 29.37 10.43 0.34
C ILE A 447 29.84 11.30 -0.80
N GLU A 448 30.68 10.73 -1.66
CA GLU A 448 31.07 11.31 -2.93
C GLU A 448 30.71 10.33 -4.04
N ASP A 449 29.88 10.77 -4.99
CA ASP A 449 29.55 10.00 -6.18
C ASP A 449 30.33 10.54 -7.38
N ARG A 450 30.91 9.65 -8.16
CA ARG A 450 31.53 9.95 -9.45
C ARG A 450 31.03 8.97 -10.49
N VAL A 451 30.65 9.48 -11.65
CA VAL A 451 30.34 8.68 -12.83
C VAL A 451 31.33 9.07 -13.91
N GLU A 452 31.96 8.07 -14.52
CA GLU A 452 32.90 8.25 -15.61
C GLU A 452 32.79 7.09 -16.60
N ASP A 453 33.15 7.36 -17.85
CA ASP A 453 33.31 6.29 -18.83
C ASP A 453 34.68 5.63 -18.59
N GLY A 454 34.66 4.34 -18.31
CA GLY A 454 35.85 3.50 -18.23
C GLY A 454 36.48 3.26 -19.61
N PRO A 455 37.63 2.55 -19.65
CA PRO A 455 38.32 2.28 -20.89
C PRO A 455 37.46 1.44 -21.84
N VAL A 456 37.61 1.67 -23.14
CA VAL A 456 37.10 0.79 -24.19
C VAL A 456 37.84 -0.53 -24.09
N PHE A 457 37.11 -1.63 -23.98
CA PHE A 457 37.66 -2.97 -23.88
C PHE A 457 37.46 -3.78 -25.17
N ARG A 458 36.64 -3.28 -26.10
CA ARG A 458 36.40 -3.95 -27.38
C ARG A 458 36.00 -2.97 -28.46
N VAL A 459 36.54 -3.17 -29.66
CA VAL A 459 36.19 -2.39 -30.85
C VAL A 459 35.84 -3.34 -31.98
N VAL A 460 34.70 -3.10 -32.62
CA VAL A 460 34.23 -3.86 -33.78
C VAL A 460 33.92 -2.90 -34.91
N VAL A 461 34.47 -3.16 -36.09
CA VAL A 461 34.12 -2.47 -37.33
C VAL A 461 33.39 -3.44 -38.24
N ASN A 462 32.19 -3.05 -38.66
CA ASN A 462 31.42 -3.79 -39.65
C ASN A 462 30.44 -2.85 -40.37
N SER A 463 30.18 -3.10 -41.66
CA SER A 463 29.15 -2.41 -42.45
C SER A 463 29.18 -0.88 -42.36
N GLY A 464 30.38 -0.29 -42.34
CA GLY A 464 30.56 1.18 -42.27
C GLY A 464 30.35 1.82 -40.90
N MET A 465 30.24 1.01 -39.84
CA MET A 465 30.16 1.45 -38.46
C MET A 465 31.34 0.91 -37.64
N LEU A 466 31.92 1.76 -36.80
CA LEU A 466 32.83 1.37 -35.74
C LEU A 466 32.07 1.46 -34.40
N VAL A 467 31.96 0.33 -33.71
CA VAL A 467 31.35 0.22 -32.38
C VAL A 467 32.47 0.02 -31.36
N ALA A 468 32.61 0.95 -30.43
CA ALA A 468 33.51 0.84 -29.30
C ALA A 468 32.69 0.50 -28.04
N GLU A 469 32.92 -0.68 -27.47
CA GLU A 469 32.33 -1.11 -26.21
C GLU A 469 33.23 -0.72 -25.04
N TYR A 470 32.64 -0.12 -24.02
CA TYR A 470 33.32 0.35 -22.81
C TYR A 470 32.48 0.05 -21.58
N PHE A 471 33.03 0.26 -20.39
CA PHE A 471 32.23 0.20 -19.17
C PHE A 471 31.86 1.62 -18.74
N HIS A 472 30.59 1.88 -18.44
CA HIS A 472 30.28 3.00 -17.55
C HIS A 472 30.70 2.59 -16.15
N LEU A 473 31.48 3.44 -15.49
CA LEU A 473 31.94 3.24 -14.12
C LEU A 473 31.21 4.23 -13.21
N ARG A 474 30.66 3.71 -12.14
CA ARG A 474 30.08 4.51 -11.06
C ARG A 474 30.84 4.20 -9.79
N ARG A 475 31.50 5.20 -9.25
CA ARG A 475 32.23 5.11 -7.99
C ARG A 475 31.49 5.88 -6.91
N THR A 476 31.03 5.19 -5.89
CA THR A 476 30.49 5.79 -4.67
C THR A 476 31.48 5.60 -3.55
N THR A 477 31.98 6.70 -2.99
CA THR A 477 32.93 6.71 -1.88
C THR A 477 32.22 7.13 -0.61
N TYR A 478 32.20 6.24 0.37
CA TYR A 478 31.68 6.47 1.71
C TYR A 478 32.83 6.81 2.65
N ILE A 479 32.74 7.95 3.32
CA ILE A 479 33.69 8.39 4.34
C ILE A 479 32.97 8.33 5.68
N ALA A 480 33.39 7.40 6.53
CA ALA A 480 32.84 7.21 7.87
C ALA A 480 33.79 7.83 8.90
N ARG A 481 33.29 8.71 9.77
CA ARG A 481 34.05 9.30 10.88
C ARG A 481 33.41 8.93 12.21
N ASN A 482 34.10 8.10 12.99
CA ASN A 482 33.72 7.79 14.36
C ASN A 482 34.25 8.86 15.32
N LYS A 483 33.36 9.71 15.84
CA LYS A 483 33.64 10.73 16.85
C LYS A 483 33.39 10.23 18.28
N ALA A 484 32.86 9.03 18.46
CA ALA A 484 32.64 8.46 19.78
C ALA A 484 33.98 8.03 20.42
N PRO A 485 34.07 8.04 21.77
CA PRO A 485 35.28 7.62 22.49
C PRO A 485 35.44 6.08 22.56
N ARG A 486 34.66 5.32 21.78
CA ARG A 486 34.67 3.86 21.76
C ARG A 486 34.70 3.32 20.32
N PRO A 487 35.23 2.12 20.09
CA PRO A 487 35.16 1.47 18.78
C PRO A 487 33.71 1.18 18.38
N GLN A 488 33.46 1.17 17.08
CA GLN A 488 32.15 0.92 16.48
C GLN A 488 32.28 -0.02 15.28
N VAL A 489 31.32 -0.94 15.12
CA VAL A 489 31.21 -1.78 13.93
C VAL A 489 30.13 -1.19 13.04
N LEU A 490 30.49 -0.79 11.82
CA LEU A 490 29.61 -0.17 10.85
C LEU A 490 29.34 -1.11 9.68
N PHE A 491 28.07 -1.29 9.33
CA PHE A 491 27.64 -1.92 8.09
C PHE A 491 27.12 -0.84 7.14
N VAL A 492 27.69 -0.77 5.93
CA VAL A 492 27.25 0.15 4.87
C VAL A 492 26.39 -0.64 3.89
N GLU A 493 25.13 -0.24 3.71
CA GLU A 493 24.25 -0.75 2.66
C GLU A 493 24.41 0.09 1.39
N HIS A 494 24.96 -0.56 0.36
CA HIS A 494 25.04 0.01 -0.98
C HIS A 494 23.95 -0.62 -1.85
N PRO A 495 23.07 0.17 -2.49
CA PRO A 495 21.94 -0.34 -3.26
C PRO A 495 22.42 -1.07 -4.52
N ARG A 496 21.76 -2.18 -4.85
CA ARG A 496 21.99 -2.94 -6.08
C ARG A 496 21.08 -2.42 -7.19
N THR A 497 21.62 -1.62 -8.10
CA THR A 497 20.84 -0.98 -9.18
C THR A 497 20.92 -1.73 -10.51
N GLY A 498 21.27 -3.02 -10.49
CA GLY A 498 21.47 -3.84 -11.69
C GLY A 498 22.82 -3.67 -12.38
N TRP A 499 23.70 -2.81 -11.84
CA TRP A 499 25.10 -2.74 -12.24
C TRP A 499 25.88 -3.86 -11.52
N GLU A 500 27.02 -4.25 -12.08
CA GLU A 500 27.88 -5.27 -11.48
C GLU A 500 28.98 -4.59 -10.65
N LEU A 501 29.42 -5.20 -9.55
CA LEU A 501 30.63 -4.74 -8.87
C LEU A 501 31.83 -4.90 -9.82
N ALA A 502 32.66 -3.87 -9.91
CA ALA A 502 33.93 -3.95 -10.61
C ALA A 502 34.85 -4.96 -9.91
N LYS A 503 35.79 -5.57 -10.65
CA LYS A 503 36.66 -6.64 -10.13
C LYS A 503 37.56 -6.18 -8.98
N ASP A 504 37.89 -4.89 -8.95
CA ASP A 504 38.72 -4.22 -7.95
C ASP A 504 37.90 -3.62 -6.80
N ALA A 505 36.57 -3.72 -6.84
CA ALA A 505 35.71 -3.28 -5.75
C ALA A 505 35.90 -4.20 -4.52
N PRO A 506 35.76 -3.66 -3.30
CA PRO A 506 35.76 -4.47 -2.08
C PRO A 506 34.70 -5.59 -2.16
N GLU A 507 34.99 -6.74 -1.56
CA GLU A 507 33.99 -7.81 -1.46
C GLU A 507 32.96 -7.48 -0.38
N PRO A 508 31.64 -7.64 -0.67
CA PRO A 508 30.61 -7.45 0.33
C PRO A 508 30.64 -8.57 1.37
N THR A 509 30.43 -8.21 2.63
CA THR A 509 30.31 -9.17 3.73
C THR A 509 29.02 -9.99 3.62
N GLU A 510 27.96 -9.37 3.09
CA GLU A 510 26.66 -9.98 2.87
C GLU A 510 26.02 -9.36 1.61
N THR A 511 25.28 -10.17 0.86
CA THR A 511 24.55 -9.72 -0.33
C THR A 511 23.09 -10.11 -0.18
N THR A 512 22.20 -9.13 -0.26
CA THR A 512 20.74 -9.32 -0.29
C THR A 512 20.21 -9.01 -1.69
N ASP A 513 18.90 -9.19 -1.91
CA ASP A 513 18.26 -8.85 -3.19
C ASP A 513 18.44 -7.37 -3.54
N GLY A 514 18.35 -6.49 -2.53
CA GLY A 514 18.40 -5.03 -2.72
C GLY A 514 19.75 -4.38 -2.47
N PHE A 515 20.66 -5.02 -1.71
CA PHE A 515 21.87 -4.35 -1.20
C PHE A 515 23.10 -5.26 -1.18
N TRP A 516 24.27 -4.66 -1.44
CA TRP A 516 25.55 -5.18 -0.97
C TRP A 516 25.87 -4.53 0.38
N ARG A 517 26.24 -5.34 1.36
CA ARG A 517 26.53 -4.86 2.72
C ARG A 517 28.00 -5.04 3.05
N PHE A 518 28.64 -3.95 3.48
CA PHE A 518 30.07 -3.91 3.77
C PHE A 518 30.32 -3.64 5.25
N LYS A 519 30.94 -4.59 5.96
CA LYS A 519 31.33 -4.42 7.37
C LYS A 519 32.65 -3.65 7.47
N ARG A 520 32.67 -2.61 8.30
CA ARG A 520 33.83 -1.77 8.63
C ARG A 520 34.01 -1.71 10.13
N GLU A 521 35.24 -1.81 10.61
CA GLU A 521 35.59 -1.66 12.02
C GLU A 521 36.23 -0.28 12.21
N LEU A 522 35.61 0.56 13.05
CA LEU A 522 36.00 1.94 13.28
C LEU A 522 36.54 2.06 14.69
N ALA A 523 37.85 2.31 14.84
CA ALA A 523 38.43 2.66 16.14
C ALA A 523 37.85 4.00 16.66
N ALA A 524 37.95 4.24 17.97
CA ALA A 524 37.52 5.50 18.58
C ALA A 524 38.26 6.69 17.93
N GLY A 525 37.52 7.75 17.57
CA GLY A 525 38.10 8.94 16.93
C GLY A 525 38.60 8.76 15.49
N SER A 526 38.47 7.56 14.89
CA SER A 526 39.05 7.26 13.58
C SER A 526 38.18 7.69 12.40
N GLN A 527 38.79 7.74 11.22
CA GLN A 527 38.11 7.90 9.94
C GLN A 527 38.46 6.72 9.03
N ASP A 528 37.46 6.23 8.31
CA ASP A 528 37.57 5.14 7.36
C ASP A 528 36.95 5.54 6.02
N THR A 529 37.46 4.97 4.93
CA THR A 529 36.99 5.27 3.57
C THR A 529 36.75 3.99 2.80
N LEU A 530 35.52 3.82 2.34
CA LEU A 530 35.05 2.68 1.55
C LEU A 530 34.69 3.19 0.16
N SER A 531 35.44 2.79 -0.86
CA SER A 531 35.14 3.12 -2.25
C SER A 531 34.58 1.91 -2.98
N ILE A 532 33.35 2.04 -3.49
CA ILE A 532 32.64 0.99 -4.22
C ILE A 532 32.55 1.43 -5.67
N THR A 533 33.11 0.62 -6.57
CA THR A 533 33.02 0.87 -8.01
C THR A 533 32.09 -0.17 -8.63
N GLU A 534 31.01 0.31 -9.23
CA GLU A 534 30.08 -0.45 -10.05
C GLU A 534 30.39 -0.23 -11.52
N ARG A 535 30.05 -1.21 -12.37
CA ARG A 535 30.19 -1.10 -13.82
C ARG A 535 28.98 -1.67 -14.56
N THR A 536 28.70 -1.09 -15.72
CA THR A 536 27.78 -1.65 -16.71
C THR A 536 28.33 -1.44 -18.11
N ARG A 537 27.91 -2.26 -19.08
CA ARG A 537 28.40 -2.15 -20.46
C ARG A 537 27.74 -0.97 -21.17
N GLY A 538 28.54 -0.17 -21.84
CA GLY A 538 28.15 0.89 -22.75
C GLY A 538 28.73 0.62 -24.15
N GLN A 539 28.13 1.26 -25.16
CA GLN A 539 28.65 1.24 -26.52
C GLN A 539 28.61 2.63 -27.13
N ARG A 540 29.60 2.95 -27.95
CA ARG A 540 29.68 4.19 -28.72
C ARG A 540 29.83 3.85 -30.20
N GLN A 541 28.98 4.45 -31.02
CA GLN A 541 28.93 4.17 -32.45
C GLN A 541 29.51 5.35 -33.23
N TYR A 542 30.36 5.05 -34.20
CA TYR A 542 30.98 6.01 -35.09
C TYR A 542 30.70 5.62 -36.54
N LEU A 543 30.19 6.57 -37.31
CA LEU A 543 29.92 6.37 -38.73
C LEU A 543 31.21 6.61 -39.53
N ILE A 544 31.66 5.61 -40.28
CA ILE A 544 32.92 5.71 -41.04
C ILE A 544 32.80 6.73 -42.18
N SER A 545 31.62 6.88 -42.77
CA SER A 545 31.37 7.83 -43.87
C SER A 545 31.60 9.29 -43.47
N SER A 546 31.36 9.67 -42.21
CA SER A 546 31.54 11.04 -41.70
C SER A 546 32.80 11.20 -40.83
N MET A 547 33.64 10.17 -40.74
CA MET A 547 34.83 10.18 -39.89
C MET A 547 35.90 11.13 -40.41
N GLY A 548 36.51 11.93 -39.52
CA GLY A 548 37.61 12.85 -39.85
C GLY A 548 38.99 12.30 -39.45
N LEU A 549 40.06 12.96 -39.90
CA LEU A 549 41.44 12.59 -39.52
C LEU A 549 41.70 12.70 -38.01
N ASP A 550 41.05 13.65 -37.34
CA ASP A 550 41.17 13.81 -35.88
C ASP A 550 40.63 12.60 -35.11
N GLN A 551 39.50 12.03 -35.58
CA GLN A 551 38.92 10.82 -34.98
C GLN A 551 39.81 9.59 -35.22
N VAL A 552 40.37 9.45 -36.43
CA VAL A 552 41.34 8.38 -36.72
C VAL A 552 42.58 8.53 -35.83
N SER A 553 43.09 9.75 -35.68
CA SER A 553 44.23 10.05 -34.81
C SER A 553 43.94 9.73 -33.35
N TYR A 554 42.73 10.05 -32.88
CA TYR A 554 42.25 9.67 -31.56
C TYR A 554 42.22 8.13 -31.39
N PHE A 555 41.65 7.38 -32.34
CA PHE A 555 41.61 5.92 -32.27
C PHE A 555 42.98 5.27 -32.26
N VAL A 556 43.94 5.81 -33.03
CA VAL A 556 45.34 5.37 -32.98
C VAL A 556 45.96 5.66 -31.61
N SER A 557 45.75 6.87 -31.08
CA SER A 557 46.29 7.27 -29.77
C SER A 557 45.79 6.39 -28.63
N GLN A 558 44.52 5.95 -28.72
CA GLN A 558 43.89 5.07 -27.75
C GLN A 558 44.07 3.58 -28.06
N ARG A 559 44.81 3.23 -29.13
CA ARG A 559 45.04 1.86 -29.60
C ARG A 559 43.76 1.08 -29.94
N PHE A 560 42.70 1.76 -30.36
CA PHE A 560 41.41 1.15 -30.74
C PHE A 560 41.46 0.41 -32.07
N ILE A 561 42.43 0.78 -32.92
CA ILE A 561 42.62 0.25 -34.27
C ILE A 561 44.10 -0.04 -34.50
N ASP A 562 44.41 -1.02 -35.35
CA ASP A 562 45.77 -1.36 -35.75
C ASP A 562 46.27 -0.51 -36.94
N GLU A 563 47.53 -0.70 -37.35
CA GLU A 563 48.12 0.03 -38.48
C GLU A 563 47.37 -0.22 -39.80
N LYS A 564 46.90 -1.46 -40.00
CA LYS A 564 46.16 -1.86 -41.20
C LYS A 564 44.82 -1.12 -41.31
N MET A 565 44.05 -1.10 -40.23
CA MET A 565 42.77 -0.40 -40.14
C MET A 565 42.97 1.11 -40.22
N THR A 566 44.05 1.64 -39.64
CA THR A 566 44.43 3.06 -39.75
C THR A 566 44.68 3.45 -41.20
N ALA A 567 45.44 2.65 -41.96
CA ALA A 567 45.66 2.88 -43.38
C ALA A 567 44.34 2.83 -44.17
N ALA A 568 43.50 1.84 -43.89
CA ALA A 568 42.22 1.69 -44.56
C ALA A 568 41.26 2.88 -44.31
N LEU A 569 41.21 3.42 -43.09
CA LEU A 569 40.41 4.62 -42.77
C LEU A 569 40.97 5.88 -43.46
N LYS A 570 42.30 6.05 -43.49
CA LYS A 570 42.93 7.16 -44.22
C LYS A 570 42.61 7.12 -45.71
N GLU A 571 42.62 5.93 -46.31
CA GLU A 571 42.22 5.76 -47.70
C GLU A 571 40.74 6.08 -47.95
N VAL A 572 39.84 5.72 -47.02
CA VAL A 572 38.43 6.11 -47.08
C VAL A 572 38.27 7.63 -47.02
N ILE A 573 39.02 8.30 -46.14
CA ILE A 573 39.00 9.78 -46.05
C ILE A 573 39.51 10.40 -47.35
N ALA A 574 40.62 9.93 -47.91
CA ALA A 574 41.15 10.43 -49.18
C ALA A 574 40.17 10.23 -50.35
N GLN A 575 39.49 9.09 -50.40
CA GLN A 575 38.45 8.82 -51.40
C GLN A 575 37.23 9.74 -51.22
N ARG A 576 36.83 10.06 -49.99
CA ARG A 576 35.77 11.05 -49.72
C ARG A 576 36.19 12.45 -50.17
N GLU A 577 37.41 12.87 -49.85
CA GLU A 577 37.95 14.16 -50.30
C GLU A 577 37.99 14.27 -51.83
N GLN A 578 38.29 13.17 -52.52
CA GLN A 578 38.21 13.10 -53.99
C GLN A 578 36.77 13.29 -54.50
N VAL A 579 35.79 12.64 -53.87
CA VAL A 579 34.37 12.82 -54.21
C VAL A 579 33.94 14.27 -53.97
N ASP A 580 34.33 14.86 -52.84
CA ASP A 580 34.01 16.24 -52.48
C ASP A 580 34.67 17.24 -53.45
N ALA A 581 35.89 16.97 -53.92
CA ALA A 581 36.57 17.80 -54.92
C ALA A 581 35.85 17.76 -56.28
N LEU A 582 35.49 16.56 -56.76
CA LEU A 582 34.72 16.39 -57.99
C LEU A 582 33.36 17.08 -57.91
N ALA A 583 32.67 16.99 -56.77
CA ALA A 583 31.41 17.68 -56.54
C ALA A 583 31.56 19.21 -56.57
N LYS A 584 32.66 19.75 -56.01
CA LYS A 584 32.97 21.19 -56.08
C LYS A 584 33.27 21.65 -57.51
N ASP A 585 33.99 20.85 -58.29
CA ASP A 585 34.28 21.15 -59.70
C ASP A 585 33.00 21.11 -60.55
N GLU A 586 32.12 20.12 -60.34
CA GLU A 586 30.78 20.06 -60.97
C GLU A 586 29.98 21.32 -60.65
N GLN A 587 29.95 21.72 -59.37
CA GLN A 587 29.21 22.92 -58.95
C GLN A 587 29.77 24.19 -59.60
N ARG A 588 31.10 24.33 -59.70
CA ARG A 588 31.75 25.48 -60.35
C ARG A 588 31.34 25.60 -61.82
N LEU A 589 31.37 24.48 -62.57
CA LEU A 589 30.97 24.46 -63.98
C LEU A 589 29.48 24.70 -64.16
N GLN A 590 28.66 24.18 -63.24
CA GLN A 590 27.23 24.42 -63.23
C GLN A 590 26.89 25.90 -63.02
N ASP A 591 27.62 26.57 -62.11
CA ASP A 591 27.50 28.01 -61.87
C ASP A 591 27.94 28.82 -63.09
N GLU A 592 29.06 28.44 -63.74
CA GLU A 592 29.53 29.04 -64.99
C GLU A 592 28.50 28.90 -66.11
N ARG A 593 27.95 27.69 -66.31
CA ARG A 593 26.90 27.41 -67.30
C ARG A 593 25.68 28.30 -67.09
N ASN A 594 25.22 28.42 -65.85
CA ASN A 594 24.07 29.24 -65.49
C ASN A 594 24.35 30.74 -65.75
N GLN A 595 25.58 31.19 -65.50
CA GLN A 595 26.00 32.56 -65.80
C GLN A 595 26.01 32.83 -67.31
N LEU A 596 26.52 31.89 -68.11
CA LEU A 596 26.51 31.98 -69.58
C LEU A 596 25.10 32.07 -70.15
N PHE A 597 24.15 31.25 -69.65
CA PHE A 597 22.75 31.34 -70.09
C PHE A 597 22.13 32.71 -69.81
N ARG A 598 22.39 33.28 -68.62
CA ARG A 598 21.92 34.65 -68.29
C ARG A 598 22.57 35.70 -69.19
N ASP A 599 23.85 35.53 -69.51
CA ASP A 599 24.57 36.42 -70.41
C ASP A 599 24.02 36.35 -71.84
N GLN A 600 23.70 35.16 -72.35
CA GLN A 600 23.08 34.98 -73.66
C GLN A 600 21.70 35.64 -73.73
N GLU A 601 20.86 35.48 -72.70
CA GLU A 601 19.55 36.13 -72.62
C GLU A 601 19.68 37.66 -72.66
N ARG A 602 20.63 38.21 -71.90
CA ARG A 602 20.97 39.63 -71.93
C ARG A 602 21.46 40.08 -73.32
N ILE A 603 22.30 39.28 -73.98
CA ILE A 603 22.80 39.59 -75.33
C ILE A 603 21.64 39.57 -76.35
N ARG A 604 20.74 38.57 -76.30
CA ARG A 604 19.57 38.49 -77.17
C ARG A 604 18.63 39.68 -76.98
N SER A 605 18.33 40.05 -75.73
CA SER A 605 17.53 41.24 -75.41
C SER A 605 18.19 42.53 -75.91
N ASN A 606 19.52 42.65 -75.75
CA ASN A 606 20.27 43.78 -76.29
C ASN A 606 20.17 43.83 -77.83
N ILE A 607 20.28 42.71 -78.55
CA ILE A 607 20.12 42.63 -80.00
C ILE A 607 18.70 43.08 -80.42
N GLU A 608 17.65 42.59 -79.76
CA GLU A 608 16.25 42.95 -80.04
C GLU A 608 15.97 44.45 -79.85
N SER A 609 16.65 45.09 -78.89
CA SER A 609 16.47 46.51 -78.59
C SER A 609 17.08 47.46 -79.64
N LEU A 610 17.95 46.97 -80.53
CA LEU A 610 18.61 47.80 -81.54
C LEU A 610 17.66 48.12 -82.71
N LYS A 611 17.31 49.39 -82.92
CA LYS A 611 16.49 49.87 -84.06
C LYS A 611 17.36 50.59 -85.12
N SER A 612 17.28 50.08 -86.35
CA SER A 612 17.82 50.51 -87.66
C SER A 612 18.86 51.65 -87.76
N GLY A 613 20.12 51.31 -88.15
CA GLY A 613 21.19 52.20 -88.64
C GLY A 613 22.48 51.48 -89.07
N ALA A 614 23.41 52.13 -89.79
CA ALA A 614 24.63 51.49 -90.35
C ALA A 614 25.71 51.13 -89.30
N SER A 615 25.79 51.85 -88.17
CA SER A 615 26.64 51.52 -87.01
C SER A 615 26.16 50.27 -86.22
N GLN A 616 25.03 49.70 -86.62
CA GLN A 616 24.37 48.57 -85.95
C GLN A 616 24.90 47.21 -86.43
N ARG A 617 25.37 47.09 -87.69
CA ARG A 617 25.92 45.83 -88.22
C ARG A 617 27.16 45.38 -87.46
N GLU A 618 28.09 46.29 -87.19
CA GLU A 618 29.34 45.96 -86.48
C GLU A 618 29.08 45.50 -85.03
N LEU A 619 28.11 46.13 -84.34
CA LEU A 619 27.69 45.74 -82.97
C LEU A 619 26.95 44.40 -82.96
N ALA A 620 26.06 44.16 -83.94
CA ALA A 620 25.37 42.88 -84.08
C ALA A 620 26.35 41.75 -84.40
N GLU A 621 27.33 41.97 -85.28
CA GLU A 621 28.39 41.00 -85.59
C GLU A 621 29.22 40.64 -84.34
N ARG A 622 29.56 41.62 -83.49
CA ARG A 622 30.27 41.35 -82.22
C ARG A 622 29.42 40.54 -81.24
N PHE A 623 28.11 40.81 -81.13
CA PHE A 623 27.24 40.03 -80.25
C PHE A 623 27.01 38.60 -80.76
N VAL A 624 26.86 38.42 -82.07
CA VAL A 624 26.76 37.08 -82.68
C VAL A 624 28.05 36.29 -82.50
N ALA A 625 29.22 36.92 -82.68
CA ALA A 625 30.51 36.29 -82.41
C ALA A 625 30.65 35.86 -80.95
N LYS A 626 30.20 36.71 -80.01
CA LYS A 626 30.19 36.38 -78.57
C LYS A 626 29.19 35.25 -78.24
N LEU A 627 28.03 35.22 -78.88
CA LEU A 627 27.08 34.11 -78.71
C LEU A 627 27.69 32.79 -79.19
N ASN A 628 28.36 32.77 -80.34
CA ASN A 628 29.04 31.57 -80.84
C ASN A 628 30.14 31.10 -79.87
N GLU A 629 30.97 32.02 -79.35
CA GLU A 629 31.98 31.68 -78.33
C GLU A 629 31.34 31.11 -77.05
N GLN A 630 30.18 31.65 -76.64
CA GLN A 630 29.43 31.13 -75.49
C GLN A 630 28.79 29.76 -75.78
N GLU A 631 28.30 29.50 -76.98
CA GLU A 631 27.80 28.18 -77.40
C GLU A 631 28.94 27.14 -77.40
N ASP A 632 30.11 27.48 -77.97
CA ASP A 632 31.30 26.62 -77.94
C ASP A 632 31.72 26.28 -76.50
N ARG A 633 31.66 27.27 -75.59
CA ARG A 633 31.94 27.06 -74.15
C ARG A 633 30.85 26.24 -73.46
N LEU A 634 29.57 26.43 -73.79
CA LEU A 634 28.47 25.63 -73.24
C LEU A 634 28.57 24.15 -73.65
N GLU A 635 28.94 23.87 -74.91
CA GLU A 635 29.22 22.51 -75.38
C GLU A 635 30.40 21.89 -74.63
N ALA A 636 31.49 22.65 -74.44
CA ALA A 636 32.65 22.21 -73.67
C ALA A 636 32.27 21.92 -72.19
N ILE A 637 31.50 22.81 -71.54
CA ILE A 637 31.02 22.62 -70.17
C ILE A 637 30.12 21.38 -70.07
N ALA A 638 29.24 21.14 -71.05
CA ALA A 638 28.38 19.95 -71.05
C ALA A 638 29.20 18.65 -71.08
N ALA A 639 30.22 18.59 -71.93
CA ALA A 639 31.14 17.45 -71.99
C ALA A 639 31.97 17.27 -70.70
N GLU A 640 32.45 18.37 -70.10
CA GLU A 640 33.18 18.34 -68.83
C GLU A 640 32.27 17.89 -67.67
N LEU A 641 31.03 18.36 -67.60
CA LEU A 641 30.05 17.95 -66.60
C LEU A 641 29.70 16.45 -66.72
N GLU A 642 29.51 15.93 -67.93
CA GLU A 642 29.26 14.48 -68.12
C GLU A 642 30.46 13.65 -67.65
N LYS A 643 31.68 14.10 -67.94
CA LYS A 643 32.91 13.46 -67.51
C LYS A 643 33.05 13.48 -65.99
N LEU A 644 32.87 14.64 -65.34
CA LEU A 644 32.93 14.76 -63.89
C LEU A 644 31.84 13.93 -63.20
N ALA A 645 30.62 13.90 -63.74
CA ALA A 645 29.53 13.08 -63.22
C ALA A 645 29.86 11.59 -63.21
N LYS A 646 30.44 11.07 -64.30
CA LYS A 646 30.91 9.67 -64.37
C LYS A 646 32.03 9.42 -63.36
N GLN A 647 33.02 10.31 -63.30
CA GLN A 647 34.14 10.19 -62.34
C GLN A 647 33.66 10.22 -60.89
N ARG A 648 32.72 11.11 -60.54
CA ARG A 648 32.15 11.22 -59.19
C ARG A 648 31.33 9.98 -58.85
N GLN A 649 30.53 9.46 -59.77
CA GLN A 649 29.76 8.24 -59.55
C GLN A 649 30.67 7.01 -59.32
N GLU A 650 31.75 6.89 -60.08
CA GLU A 650 32.74 5.82 -59.92
C GLU A 650 33.51 5.95 -58.59
N ALA A 651 33.94 7.16 -58.23
CA ALA A 651 34.57 7.45 -56.95
C ALA A 651 33.62 7.15 -55.77
N GLN A 652 32.35 7.52 -55.87
CA GLN A 652 31.33 7.22 -54.85
C GLN A 652 31.07 5.72 -54.70
N LYS A 653 31.00 4.97 -55.81
CA LYS A 653 30.87 3.50 -55.77
C LYS A 653 32.08 2.86 -55.10
N THR A 654 33.27 3.36 -55.41
CA THR A 654 34.53 2.89 -54.81
C THR A 654 34.57 3.18 -53.31
N LEU A 655 34.19 4.39 -52.90
CA LEU A 655 34.05 4.79 -51.50
C LEU A 655 33.08 3.87 -50.74
N ASN A 656 31.87 3.65 -51.27
CA ASN A 656 30.87 2.81 -50.64
C ASN A 656 31.34 1.36 -50.49
N ARG A 657 31.96 0.79 -51.54
CA ARG A 657 32.51 -0.57 -51.52
C ARG A 657 33.63 -0.71 -50.48
N ARG A 658 34.52 0.29 -50.40
CA ARG A 658 35.60 0.32 -49.39
C ARG A 658 35.01 0.34 -47.99
N ILE A 659 34.08 1.26 -47.71
CA ILE A 659 33.41 1.36 -46.40
C ILE A 659 32.71 0.04 -46.01
N GLN A 660 31.99 -0.59 -46.94
CA GLN A 660 31.31 -1.87 -46.69
C GLN A 660 32.29 -3.05 -46.52
N GLY A 661 33.45 -3.00 -47.17
CA GLY A 661 34.49 -4.02 -47.09
C GLY A 661 35.36 -3.94 -45.83
N LEU A 662 35.22 -2.91 -45.01
CA LEU A 662 35.94 -2.79 -43.74
C LEU A 662 35.36 -3.75 -42.70
N SER A 663 36.20 -4.65 -42.22
CA SER A 663 35.91 -5.51 -41.07
C SER A 663 37.12 -5.56 -40.16
N PHE A 664 36.89 -5.35 -38.87
CA PHE A 664 37.91 -5.36 -37.83
C PHE A 664 37.28 -5.74 -36.49
N SER A 665 38.00 -6.46 -35.64
CA SER A 665 37.59 -6.74 -34.26
C SER A 665 38.84 -6.82 -33.41
N ALA A 666 38.85 -6.12 -32.28
CA ALA A 666 39.91 -6.18 -31.29
C ALA A 666 39.32 -6.16 -29.87
N ASP A 667 39.83 -7.04 -29.02
CA ASP A 667 39.65 -6.99 -27.58
C ASP A 667 40.89 -6.30 -26.99
N LEU A 668 40.69 -5.25 -26.17
CA LEU A 668 41.71 -4.30 -25.71
C LEU A 668 42.15 -4.52 -24.27
#